data_AF-A0A326GER6-F1
#
_entry.id   AF-A0A326GER6-F1
#
_cell.length_a   1.000
_cell.length_b   1.000
_cell.length_c   1.000
_cell.angle_alpha   90.00
_cell.angle_beta   90.00
_cell.angle_gamma   90.00
#
_symmetry.space_group_name_H-M   'P 1'
#
loop_
_entity.id
_entity.type
_entity.pdbx_description
1 polymer ?
#
loop_
_entity_poly.entity_id
_entity_poly.type
_entity_poly.pdbx_seq_one_letter_code
_entity_poly.pdbx_strand_id
1 'polypeptide(L)'
;MSTAWWEQTLEGEFAIDLPRGSVMTGYALDVGEDMIDGVLQPRDRAREAFERRVVQRIDPGLGEVDFSDRFETRVYPIFPGQGRTIRIRFATPLDAAGRYTLRLDTGQVGEYWVRVHGAEPDSGGLEWSEYPEGFAARGSGRIDGEIAFEQALDESQTPLLSEHPGEGRFFEISGMIAPRPVVRPSRLTVLWDRSVSRLDDEHAREAALAAAVAEQMRVDEVELVQFDSSAMETTQVPVSGLATTLGAVRYAGGTSYAGLADIIAARSGGLCLLFTDGRASIDTRTALTSGEGCRLATVSSGPERDMGWLEAQARAGGGTAIDLGTVDDARALALTDEYTNLVRIAAPDGTPVETRALPAPAGWFHLVGPMPDGANSLLVDGHEQAASPVRVPAFAAPGALWAQQHLATTRDAMSVEELAAAARRWSVAVPGISFIVLETPEDYAESGFVPPASYPKPLRAEYDRIGADLAEREAQLDKAHYEQLAALWAARKTWWATGQMAGATDNGDDAAEAAATAEEANVMNAPPPPPPPPPPPANAPARTEQVATYDVAETATSAADAANAVVVTGTALSADATAPAEEMTDAAATPQGTIEVVGGEWAADRPYIRQWIDADDRWIDAVRETEAEHGAIPLFYLDLADWHFRAGRVEEARRAAEAALDLPTRDNQTLEIVAQRLVRYGAHDRAIALLELLVDREAERPHPRMQLALALAQRGRAENRREDLVQAQHIMAQVAMKRWPGDYHQVGEIALAEANGLIAELGGANAEDVRLDRTFIAAMPVDIRVTTVWNTPRTDLDLWVVEPGGEEVGYNHRLSRRGGRYTHDVTGGFGPEEYQIRKAKDGSYQVEVNTFAADRRNPNGPSTVTVRMIRDFGTATPSEEVIDVEMEPDAEGRKLIGRFGTGD
;
A
#
# COMPACT_ATOMS: atom_id res chain seq x y z
N MET A 1 -33.52 -29.54 7.13
CA MET A 1 -32.80 -29.86 8.38
C MET A 1 -31.59 -28.95 8.38
N SER A 2 -31.54 -27.98 9.28
CA SER A 2 -30.36 -27.10 9.44
C SER A 2 -29.23 -27.97 9.96
N THR A 3 -28.20 -28.23 9.16
CA THR A 3 -26.93 -28.77 9.64
C THR A 3 -26.44 -27.84 10.74
N ALA A 4 -26.03 -28.41 11.87
CA ALA A 4 -25.56 -27.59 12.97
C ALA A 4 -24.19 -26.99 12.62
N TRP A 5 -23.94 -25.75 13.05
CA TRP A 5 -22.72 -25.02 12.70
C TRP A 5 -21.43 -25.76 13.12
N TRP A 6 -21.48 -26.58 14.17
CA TRP A 6 -20.35 -27.40 14.65
C TRP A 6 -20.04 -28.63 13.76
N GLU A 7 -20.84 -28.90 12.73
CA GLU A 7 -20.62 -29.95 11.73
C GLU A 7 -19.96 -29.41 10.45
N GLN A 8 -19.66 -28.11 10.40
CA GLN A 8 -19.06 -27.43 9.25
C GLN A 8 -17.63 -26.99 9.58
N THR A 9 -16.82 -26.84 8.53
CA THR A 9 -15.53 -26.15 8.63
C THR A 9 -15.79 -24.66 8.75
N LEU A 10 -15.19 -24.01 9.74
CA LEU A 10 -15.42 -22.60 10.06
C LEU A 10 -14.13 -21.79 9.95
N GLU A 11 -14.27 -20.48 9.77
CA GLU A 11 -13.21 -19.51 10.04
C GLU A 11 -13.42 -18.95 11.45
N GLY A 12 -12.33 -18.85 12.22
CA GLY A 12 -12.32 -18.19 13.51
C GLY A 12 -11.73 -16.80 13.38
N GLU A 13 -12.50 -15.79 13.81
CA GLU A 13 -12.05 -14.41 13.92
C GLU A 13 -11.95 -14.03 15.40
N PHE A 14 -10.86 -13.36 15.76
CA PHE A 14 -10.68 -12.77 17.08
C PHE A 14 -10.18 -11.34 16.93
N ALA A 15 -10.82 -10.41 17.63
CA ALA A 15 -10.38 -9.03 17.72
C ALA A 15 -10.42 -8.57 19.17
N ILE A 16 -9.47 -7.71 19.54
CA ILE A 16 -9.43 -7.05 20.85
C ILE A 16 -8.97 -5.61 20.69
N ASP A 17 -9.75 -4.69 21.24
CA ASP A 17 -9.36 -3.29 21.36
C ASP A 17 -8.41 -3.19 22.56
N LEU A 18 -7.17 -2.75 22.30
CA LEU A 18 -6.15 -2.63 23.33
C LEU A 18 -6.24 -1.25 24.01
N PRO A 19 -5.77 -1.11 25.25
CA PRO A 19 -5.65 0.21 25.85
C PRO A 19 -4.71 1.08 25.01
N ARG A 20 -4.96 2.39 24.97
CA ARG A 20 -4.19 3.32 24.14
C ARG A 20 -2.68 3.24 24.37
N GLY A 21 -1.92 3.27 23.28
CA GLY A 21 -0.45 3.19 23.32
C GLY A 21 0.10 1.79 23.57
N SER A 22 -0.76 0.75 23.55
CA SER A 22 -0.33 -0.63 23.67
C SER A 22 0.50 -1.10 22.47
N VAL A 23 1.41 -2.03 22.73
CA VAL A 23 2.33 -2.58 21.74
C VAL A 23 2.19 -4.10 21.75
N MET A 24 1.79 -4.67 20.62
CA MET A 24 1.70 -6.12 20.45
C MET A 24 3.12 -6.71 20.35
N THR A 25 3.46 -7.59 21.29
CA THR A 25 4.79 -8.19 21.42
C THR A 25 4.85 -9.68 21.07
N GLY A 26 3.71 -10.29 20.74
CA GLY A 26 3.70 -11.66 20.26
C GLY A 26 2.31 -12.19 19.93
N TYR A 27 2.27 -13.06 18.94
CA TYR A 27 1.14 -13.90 18.56
C TYR A 27 1.62 -15.34 18.47
N ALA A 28 0.77 -16.32 18.77
CA ALA A 28 1.07 -17.73 18.59
C ALA A 28 -0.22 -18.51 18.33
N LEU A 29 -0.11 -19.61 17.59
CA LEU A 29 -1.20 -20.52 17.25
C LEU A 29 -0.78 -21.96 17.57
N ASP A 30 -1.73 -22.80 17.96
CA ASP A 30 -1.50 -24.22 18.16
C ASP A 30 -1.31 -24.96 16.83
N VAL A 31 -0.22 -25.72 16.71
CA VAL A 31 0.05 -26.64 15.60
C VAL A 31 0.31 -28.01 16.21
N GLY A 32 -0.67 -28.91 16.11
CA GLY A 32 -0.66 -30.17 16.85
C GLY A 32 -0.79 -29.94 18.35
N GLU A 33 0.22 -30.37 19.13
CA GLU A 33 0.26 -30.16 20.59
C GLU A 33 1.13 -28.96 21.01
N ASP A 34 1.81 -28.33 20.05
CA ASP A 34 2.78 -27.26 20.29
C ASP A 34 2.20 -25.88 20.00
N MET A 35 2.51 -24.89 20.83
CA MET A 35 2.21 -23.48 20.54
C MET A 35 3.36 -22.87 19.73
N ILE A 36 3.08 -22.52 18.48
CA ILE A 36 4.05 -21.96 17.54
C ILE A 36 3.90 -20.45 17.50
N ASP A 37 4.98 -19.71 17.78
CA ASP A 37 4.95 -18.25 17.75
C ASP A 37 4.92 -17.75 16.30
N GLY A 38 4.13 -16.72 16.02
CA GLY A 38 4.07 -16.06 14.73
C GLY A 38 5.38 -15.38 14.38
N VAL A 39 5.75 -15.44 13.11
CA VAL A 39 6.89 -14.72 12.56
C VAL A 39 6.40 -13.40 12.00
N LEU A 40 7.03 -12.28 12.37
CA LEU A 40 6.71 -10.98 11.80
C LEU A 40 7.24 -10.90 10.36
N GLN A 41 6.36 -10.59 9.42
CA GLN A 41 6.65 -10.46 7.98
C GLN A 41 5.98 -9.21 7.41
N PRO A 42 6.46 -8.71 6.26
CA PRO A 42 5.71 -7.74 5.47
C PRO A 42 4.24 -8.17 5.33
N ARG A 43 3.30 -7.26 5.60
CA ARG A 43 1.87 -7.55 5.62
C ARG A 43 1.40 -8.25 4.34
N ASP A 44 1.78 -7.71 3.20
CA ASP A 44 1.28 -8.19 1.90
C ASP A 44 1.80 -9.61 1.63
N ARG A 45 3.07 -9.90 1.94
CA ARG A 45 3.64 -11.26 1.85
C ARG A 45 3.01 -12.23 2.85
N ALA A 46 2.70 -11.77 4.06
CA ALA A 46 2.04 -12.60 5.07
C ALA A 46 0.61 -12.97 4.64
N ARG A 47 -0.14 -12.01 4.09
CA ARG A 47 -1.49 -12.23 3.53
C ARG A 47 -1.46 -13.18 2.34
N GLU A 48 -0.53 -12.99 1.40
CA GLU A 48 -0.37 -13.88 0.25
C GLU A 48 -0.06 -15.32 0.69
N ALA A 49 0.86 -15.48 1.65
CA ALA A 49 1.19 -16.80 2.21
C ALA A 49 -0.01 -17.45 2.93
N PHE A 50 -0.80 -16.66 3.66
CA PHE A 50 -2.03 -17.13 4.31
C PHE A 50 -3.06 -17.60 3.27
N GLU A 51 -3.39 -16.76 2.29
CA GLU A 51 -4.40 -17.03 1.25
C GLU A 51 -4.07 -18.27 0.43
N ARG A 52 -2.79 -18.46 0.07
CA ARG A 52 -2.32 -19.64 -0.68
C ARG A 52 -2.63 -20.96 0.05
N ARG A 53 -2.62 -20.97 1.38
CA ARG A 53 -2.84 -22.16 2.22
C ARG A 53 -4.30 -22.37 2.60
N VAL A 54 -5.06 -21.29 2.77
CA VAL A 54 -6.53 -21.32 2.94
C VAL A 54 -7.18 -22.13 1.81
N VAL A 55 -6.73 -21.95 0.56
CA VAL A 55 -7.23 -22.73 -0.60
C VAL A 55 -6.96 -24.23 -0.46
N GLN A 56 -5.84 -24.60 0.18
CA GLN A 56 -5.42 -25.98 0.39
C GLN A 56 -6.01 -26.62 1.65
N ARG A 57 -6.84 -25.89 2.42
CA ARG A 57 -7.41 -26.32 3.70
C ARG A 57 -6.34 -26.71 4.74
N ILE A 58 -5.22 -26.01 4.69
CA ILE A 58 -4.20 -25.99 5.76
C ILE A 58 -4.57 -24.81 6.67
N ASP A 59 -4.17 -24.88 7.94
CA ASP A 59 -4.71 -24.18 9.10
C ASP A 59 -3.85 -22.95 9.57
N PRO A 60 -3.42 -22.00 8.71
CA PRO A 60 -2.51 -20.92 9.12
C PRO A 60 -3.19 -19.90 10.04
N GLY A 61 -2.35 -19.13 10.75
CA GLY A 61 -2.78 -17.99 11.55
C GLY A 61 -2.16 -16.69 11.05
N LEU A 62 -3.00 -15.68 10.80
CA LEU A 62 -2.56 -14.33 10.46
C LEU A 62 -2.99 -13.36 11.57
N GLY A 63 -2.05 -12.65 12.17
CA GLY A 63 -2.30 -11.65 13.21
C GLY A 63 -1.81 -10.27 12.78
N GLU A 64 -2.65 -9.24 12.90
CA GLU A 64 -2.39 -7.90 12.38
C GLU A 64 -2.70 -6.83 13.44
N VAL A 65 -2.00 -5.70 13.34
CA VAL A 65 -2.29 -4.47 14.07
C VAL A 65 -2.44 -3.34 13.06
N ASP A 66 -3.38 -2.43 13.34
CA ASP A 66 -3.60 -1.21 12.56
C ASP A 66 -3.26 0.04 13.39
N PHE A 67 -3.64 1.21 12.89
CA PHE A 67 -3.42 2.49 13.57
C PHE A 67 -4.48 2.82 14.64
N SER A 68 -5.39 1.89 14.97
CA SER A 68 -6.52 2.10 15.88
C SER A 68 -6.33 1.48 17.28
N ASP A 69 -5.11 1.06 17.62
CA ASP A 69 -4.80 0.30 18.85
C ASP A 69 -5.57 -1.03 18.94
N ARG A 70 -5.87 -1.64 17.79
CA ARG A 70 -6.64 -2.89 17.69
C ARG A 70 -5.76 -4.02 17.18
N PHE A 71 -5.96 -5.20 17.73
CA PHE A 71 -5.37 -6.44 17.22
C PHE A 71 -6.46 -7.34 16.66
N GLU A 72 -6.23 -7.88 15.48
CA GLU A 72 -7.11 -8.84 14.83
C GLU A 72 -6.34 -10.08 14.39
N THR A 73 -6.99 -11.24 14.44
CA THR A 73 -6.44 -12.46 13.88
C THR A 73 -7.51 -13.33 13.24
N ARG A 74 -7.11 -14.00 12.17
CA ARG A 74 -7.90 -14.96 11.41
C ARG A 74 -7.22 -16.33 11.44
N VAL A 75 -8.02 -17.35 11.72
CA VAL A 75 -7.60 -18.75 11.73
C VAL A 75 -8.59 -19.55 10.89
N TYR A 76 -8.09 -20.19 9.84
CA TYR A 76 -8.90 -21.05 8.98
C TYR A 76 -8.03 -22.18 8.39
N PRO A 77 -8.58 -23.40 8.21
CA PRO A 77 -9.88 -23.84 8.71
C PRO A 77 -9.91 -24.16 10.22
N ILE A 78 -11.12 -24.20 10.78
CA ILE A 78 -11.42 -24.86 12.06
C ILE A 78 -12.31 -26.05 11.73
N PHE A 79 -11.79 -27.26 11.91
CA PHE A 79 -12.52 -28.48 11.55
C PHE A 79 -13.67 -28.82 12.51
N PRO A 80 -14.72 -29.52 12.04
CA PRO A 80 -15.84 -29.95 12.87
C PRO A 80 -15.42 -30.69 14.14
N GLY A 81 -15.92 -30.26 15.29
CA GLY A 81 -15.61 -30.85 16.60
C GLY A 81 -14.17 -30.61 17.10
N GLN A 82 -13.37 -29.81 16.40
CA GLN A 82 -12.05 -29.36 16.82
C GLN A 82 -12.10 -27.90 17.31
N GLY A 83 -11.02 -27.46 17.93
CA GLY A 83 -10.83 -26.08 18.35
C GLY A 83 -9.40 -25.65 18.08
N ARG A 84 -9.17 -24.34 18.06
CA ARG A 84 -7.86 -23.71 17.90
C ARG A 84 -7.56 -22.83 19.09
N THR A 85 -6.29 -22.75 19.44
CA THR A 85 -5.79 -21.97 20.57
C THR A 85 -4.85 -20.89 20.04
N ILE A 86 -5.23 -19.63 20.26
CA ILE A 86 -4.35 -18.49 20.03
C ILE A 86 -3.77 -17.97 21.34
N ARG A 87 -2.59 -17.36 21.27
CA ARG A 87 -1.99 -16.63 22.38
C ARG A 87 -1.47 -15.29 21.88
N ILE A 88 -1.92 -14.21 22.50
CA ILE A 88 -1.42 -12.85 22.28
C ILE A 88 -0.60 -12.38 23.48
N ARG A 89 0.36 -11.48 23.25
CA ARG A 89 1.15 -10.80 24.28
C ARG A 89 1.29 -9.35 23.88
N PHE A 90 1.05 -8.42 24.80
CA PHE A 90 1.22 -7.00 24.55
C PHE A 90 1.73 -6.27 25.80
N ALA A 91 2.29 -5.09 25.61
CA ALA A 91 2.72 -4.18 26.65
C ALA A 91 1.92 -2.89 26.57
N THR A 92 1.53 -2.32 27.70
CA THR A 92 0.67 -1.12 27.76
C THR A 92 1.30 -0.11 28.72
N PRO A 93 1.49 1.16 28.32
CA PRO A 93 1.87 2.20 29.26
C PRO A 93 0.69 2.54 30.19
N LEU A 94 0.97 2.89 31.43
CA LEU A 94 -0.05 3.44 32.32
C LEU A 94 -0.48 4.83 31.82
N ASP A 95 -1.70 5.24 32.13
CA ASP A 95 -2.15 6.59 31.83
C ASP A 95 -1.47 7.65 32.72
N ALA A 96 -1.74 8.93 32.47
CA ALA A 96 -1.14 10.03 33.22
C ALA A 96 -1.53 10.06 34.71
N ALA A 97 -2.57 9.32 35.14
CA ALA A 97 -2.95 9.14 36.53
C ALA A 97 -2.34 7.88 37.17
N GLY A 98 -1.58 7.08 36.41
CA GLY A 98 -1.03 5.81 36.84
C GLY A 98 -2.03 4.65 36.77
N ARG A 99 -3.10 4.78 35.99
CA ARG A 99 -4.16 3.78 35.86
C ARG A 99 -3.93 2.90 34.64
N TYR A 100 -4.21 1.61 34.81
CA TYR A 100 -4.39 0.65 33.72
C TYR A 100 -5.87 0.32 33.59
N THR A 101 -6.38 0.18 32.37
CA THR A 101 -7.75 -0.29 32.11
C THR A 101 -7.81 -1.03 30.79
N LEU A 102 -8.24 -2.30 30.82
CA LEU A 102 -8.58 -3.09 29.64
C LEU A 102 -10.05 -3.48 29.72
N ARG A 103 -10.84 -2.99 28.76
CA ARG A 103 -12.26 -3.35 28.63
C ARG A 103 -12.40 -4.74 28.03
N LEU A 104 -13.26 -5.55 28.64
CA LEU A 104 -13.65 -6.86 28.16
C LEU A 104 -15.16 -6.84 27.90
N ASP A 105 -15.54 -6.70 26.63
CA ASP A 105 -16.90 -6.93 26.15
C ASP A 105 -16.88 -8.09 25.17
N THR A 106 -17.37 -9.25 25.61
CA THR A 106 -17.27 -10.49 24.84
C THR A 106 -18.64 -11.02 24.41
N GLY A 107 -18.63 -11.88 23.39
CA GLY A 107 -19.73 -12.81 23.16
C GLY A 107 -19.86 -13.85 24.28
N GLN A 108 -20.68 -14.87 24.06
CA GLN A 108 -20.77 -15.99 25.00
C GLN A 108 -19.44 -16.76 25.04
N VAL A 109 -18.73 -16.75 26.17
CA VAL A 109 -17.54 -17.61 26.36
C VAL A 109 -17.88 -18.82 27.22
N GLY A 110 -17.25 -19.97 26.92
CA GLY A 110 -17.48 -21.22 27.65
C GLY A 110 -16.94 -21.16 29.09
N GLU A 111 -15.66 -20.79 29.23
CA GLU A 111 -14.99 -20.56 30.51
C GLU A 111 -14.01 -19.40 30.33
N TYR A 112 -13.81 -18.60 31.37
CA TYR A 112 -12.75 -17.61 31.43
C TYR A 112 -11.98 -17.67 32.74
N TRP A 113 -10.72 -17.29 32.63
CA TRP A 113 -9.82 -17.10 33.75
C TRP A 113 -9.01 -15.82 33.53
N VAL A 114 -8.90 -14.97 34.56
CA VAL A 114 -8.03 -13.79 34.57
C VAL A 114 -7.09 -13.84 35.79
N ARG A 115 -5.82 -13.44 35.64
CA ARG A 115 -4.86 -13.23 36.75
C ARG A 115 -4.26 -11.84 36.67
N VAL A 116 -4.14 -11.18 37.80
CA VAL A 116 -3.38 -9.94 37.97
C VAL A 116 -2.31 -10.21 39.03
N HIS A 117 -1.07 -9.86 38.70
CA HIS A 117 0.09 -10.00 39.57
C HIS A 117 0.64 -8.61 39.91
N GLY A 118 1.04 -8.39 41.17
CA GLY A 118 1.74 -7.18 41.60
C GLY A 118 0.88 -5.94 41.87
N ALA A 119 -0.40 -5.94 41.47
CA ALA A 119 -1.36 -4.88 41.77
C ALA A 119 -2.71 -5.47 42.23
N GLU A 120 -3.43 -4.72 43.07
CA GLU A 120 -4.80 -5.03 43.46
C GLU A 120 -5.76 -4.50 42.39
N PRO A 121 -6.61 -5.35 41.78
CA PRO A 121 -7.52 -4.93 40.74
C PRO A 121 -8.79 -4.26 41.30
N ASP A 122 -9.30 -3.28 40.55
CA ASP A 122 -10.57 -2.63 40.80
C ASP A 122 -11.75 -3.61 40.57
N SER A 123 -12.86 -3.39 41.26
CA SER A 123 -14.12 -4.12 41.03
C SER A 123 -14.82 -3.64 39.74
N GLY A 124 -14.26 -3.97 38.58
CA GLY A 124 -14.76 -3.59 37.25
C GLY A 124 -15.73 -4.61 36.64
N GLY A 125 -16.72 -5.12 37.39
CA GLY A 125 -17.66 -6.14 36.89
C GLY A 125 -17.12 -7.58 36.87
N LEU A 126 -15.84 -7.78 37.24
CA LEU A 126 -15.25 -9.09 37.51
C LEU A 126 -15.23 -9.36 39.03
N GLU A 127 -15.52 -10.60 39.41
CA GLU A 127 -15.40 -11.05 40.80
C GLU A 127 -13.99 -11.58 41.09
N TRP A 128 -13.23 -10.80 41.86
CA TRP A 128 -11.84 -11.11 42.19
C TRP A 128 -11.71 -11.92 43.49
N SER A 129 -10.73 -12.81 43.50
CA SER A 129 -10.32 -13.59 44.67
C SER A 129 -8.80 -13.55 44.81
N GLU A 130 -8.31 -13.37 46.04
CA GLU A 130 -6.88 -13.44 46.33
C GLU A 130 -6.34 -14.88 46.18
N TYR A 131 -5.11 -14.99 45.69
CA TYR A 131 -4.30 -16.21 45.71
C TYR A 131 -2.83 -15.84 45.97
N PRO A 132 -1.93 -16.81 46.24
CA PRO A 132 -0.58 -16.51 46.74
C PRO A 132 0.29 -15.56 45.90
N GLU A 133 0.02 -15.41 44.61
CA GLU A 133 0.81 -14.57 43.70
C GLU A 133 0.02 -13.36 43.14
N GLY A 134 -1.18 -13.09 43.64
CA GLY A 134 -2.00 -11.95 43.20
C GLY A 134 -3.50 -12.19 43.31
N PHE A 135 -4.25 -11.72 42.30
CA PHE A 135 -5.71 -11.80 42.26
C PHE A 135 -6.18 -12.56 41.03
N ALA A 136 -7.23 -13.37 41.18
CA ALA A 136 -7.80 -14.15 40.09
C ALA A 136 -9.32 -14.01 40.03
N ALA A 137 -9.83 -13.89 38.81
CA ALA A 137 -11.26 -13.98 38.49
C ALA A 137 -11.49 -15.20 37.59
N ARG A 138 -12.62 -15.90 37.81
CA ARG A 138 -13.03 -17.06 36.99
C ARG A 138 -14.54 -17.04 36.79
N GLY A 139 -15.00 -17.53 35.65
CA GLY A 139 -16.44 -17.68 35.39
C GLY A 139 -16.73 -18.24 34.01
N SER A 140 -17.98 -18.10 33.58
CA SER A 140 -18.47 -18.53 32.26
C SER A 140 -19.60 -17.59 31.80
N GLY A 141 -19.92 -17.63 30.51
CA GLY A 141 -20.92 -16.76 29.89
C GLY A 141 -20.33 -15.45 29.36
N ARG A 142 -21.18 -14.48 29.03
CA ARG A 142 -20.74 -13.16 28.54
C ARG A 142 -19.91 -12.43 29.60
N ILE A 143 -18.79 -11.83 29.18
CA ILE A 143 -18.01 -10.92 30.02
C ILE A 143 -18.40 -9.49 29.63
N ASP A 144 -18.83 -8.74 30.63
CA ASP A 144 -19.06 -7.31 30.55
C ASP A 144 -18.36 -6.67 31.75
N GLY A 145 -17.05 -6.47 31.63
CA GLY A 145 -16.22 -5.95 32.72
C GLY A 145 -14.92 -5.31 32.24
N GLU A 146 -14.06 -4.95 33.18
CA GLU A 146 -12.77 -4.32 32.96
C GLU A 146 -11.71 -4.96 33.87
N ILE A 147 -10.50 -5.12 33.34
CA ILE A 147 -9.30 -5.34 34.15
C ILE A 147 -8.70 -3.96 34.37
N ALA A 148 -8.82 -3.43 35.59
CA ALA A 148 -8.29 -2.13 35.95
C ALA A 148 -7.55 -2.18 37.28
N PHE A 149 -6.51 -1.37 37.41
CA PHE A 149 -5.75 -1.17 38.65
C PHE A 149 -4.99 0.16 38.56
N GLU A 150 -4.54 0.67 39.71
CA GLU A 150 -3.74 1.89 39.81
C GLU A 150 -2.36 1.60 40.38
N GLN A 151 -1.35 2.27 39.84
CA GLN A 151 0.03 2.21 40.29
C GLN A 151 0.66 3.60 40.22
N ALA A 152 1.11 4.11 41.37
CA ALA A 152 1.76 5.42 41.43
C ALA A 152 3.13 5.41 40.74
N LEU A 153 3.45 6.49 40.02
CA LEU A 153 4.77 6.74 39.45
C LEU A 153 5.80 7.04 40.54
N ASP A 154 7.05 6.63 40.32
CA ASP A 154 8.16 6.87 41.25
C ASP A 154 8.75 8.28 41.06
N GLU A 155 8.87 9.04 42.15
CA GLU A 155 9.49 10.38 42.15
C GLU A 155 11.01 10.36 42.24
N SER A 156 11.62 9.21 42.54
CA SER A 156 13.02 9.09 42.93
C SER A 156 14.03 9.38 41.82
N GLN A 157 13.60 9.44 40.55
CA GLN A 157 14.47 9.50 39.37
C GLN A 157 15.48 8.35 39.29
N THR A 158 15.19 7.21 39.92
CA THR A 158 16.01 6.00 39.84
C THR A 158 15.67 5.25 38.55
N PRO A 159 16.62 5.05 37.61
CA PRO A 159 16.37 4.23 36.44
C PRO A 159 16.10 2.77 36.85
N LEU A 160 14.91 2.27 36.52
CA LEU A 160 14.52 0.87 36.65
C LEU A 160 14.99 0.09 35.42
N LEU A 161 15.74 -0.99 35.62
CA LEU A 161 16.27 -1.77 34.50
C LEU A 161 15.38 -2.97 34.16
N SER A 162 15.25 -3.24 32.87
CA SER A 162 14.67 -4.47 32.32
C SER A 162 15.54 -5.02 31.18
N GLU A 163 15.45 -6.32 30.92
CA GLU A 163 16.14 -6.95 29.78
C GLU A 163 15.14 -7.31 28.68
N HIS A 164 15.39 -6.79 27.48
CA HIS A 164 14.70 -7.19 26.27
C HIS A 164 15.41 -8.41 25.68
N PRO A 165 14.71 -9.53 25.42
CA PRO A 165 15.32 -10.72 24.86
C PRO A 165 16.14 -10.42 23.60
N GLY A 166 17.41 -10.82 23.59
CA GLY A 166 18.32 -10.64 22.44
C GLY A 166 18.87 -9.22 22.23
N GLU A 167 18.29 -8.21 22.90
CA GLU A 167 18.56 -6.78 22.61
C GLU A 167 19.19 -6.00 23.76
N GLY A 168 19.36 -6.65 24.92
CA GLY A 168 20.07 -6.05 26.06
C GLY A 168 19.15 -5.27 27.00
N ARG A 169 19.73 -4.31 27.72
CA ARG A 169 19.07 -3.64 28.85
C ARG A 169 18.36 -2.36 28.41
N PHE A 170 17.20 -2.12 29.00
CA PHE A 170 16.41 -0.91 28.88
C PHE A 170 16.21 -0.29 30.25
N PHE A 171 15.98 1.02 30.27
CA PHE A 171 15.59 1.74 31.47
C PHE A 171 14.16 2.26 31.35
N GLU A 172 13.51 2.36 32.51
CA GLU A 172 12.33 3.17 32.77
C GLU A 172 12.69 4.17 33.87
N ILE A 173 12.34 5.45 33.71
CA ILE A 173 12.65 6.48 34.70
C ILE A 173 11.52 7.50 34.75
N SER A 174 11.12 7.89 35.96
CA SER A 174 10.14 8.95 36.20
C SER A 174 10.61 9.92 37.28
N GLY A 175 10.04 11.11 37.27
CA GLY A 175 10.21 12.08 38.36
C GLY A 175 9.74 13.47 38.01
N MET A 176 9.96 14.40 38.94
CA MET A 176 9.56 15.79 38.77
C MET A 176 10.43 16.52 37.74
N ILE A 177 9.79 17.28 36.86
CA ILE A 177 10.46 18.19 35.92
C ILE A 177 10.95 19.43 36.68
N ALA A 178 12.22 19.80 36.49
CA ALA A 178 12.73 21.05 37.01
C ALA A 178 12.07 22.26 36.31
N PRO A 179 11.54 23.26 37.05
CA PRO A 179 10.89 24.41 36.44
C PRO A 179 11.89 25.22 35.60
N ARG A 180 11.58 25.41 34.31
CA ARG A 180 12.35 26.25 33.38
C ARG A 180 11.53 27.49 32.99
N PRO A 181 12.16 28.64 32.70
CA PRO A 181 11.46 29.81 32.21
C PRO A 181 10.77 29.50 30.89
N VAL A 182 9.46 29.68 30.90
CA VAL A 182 8.60 29.47 29.74
C VAL A 182 8.49 30.78 28.95
N VAL A 183 8.89 30.77 27.68
CA VAL A 183 8.62 31.87 26.76
C VAL A 183 7.25 31.62 26.14
N ARG A 184 6.28 32.48 26.46
CA ARG A 184 4.94 32.39 25.87
C ARG A 184 4.98 32.78 24.39
N PRO A 185 4.46 31.94 23.49
CA PRO A 185 4.40 32.27 22.08
C PRO A 185 3.51 33.51 21.84
N SER A 186 3.90 34.31 20.86
CA SER A 186 3.19 35.56 20.50
C SER A 186 2.43 35.47 19.17
N ARG A 187 2.54 34.33 18.49
CA ARG A 187 1.93 34.04 17.19
C ARG A 187 1.41 32.61 17.17
N LEU A 188 0.28 32.41 16.50
CA LEU A 188 -0.35 31.11 16.29
C LEU A 188 -0.38 30.81 14.79
N THR A 189 0.15 29.65 14.42
CA THR A 189 0.00 29.07 13.08
C THR A 189 -0.77 27.76 13.24
N VAL A 190 -1.87 27.62 12.48
CA VAL A 190 -2.63 26.36 12.39
C VAL A 190 -2.20 25.66 11.12
N LEU A 191 -1.63 24.47 11.26
CA LEU A 191 -1.27 23.56 10.18
C LEU A 191 -2.43 22.55 10.09
N TRP A 192 -3.20 22.60 9.03
CA TRP A 192 -4.43 21.84 8.87
C TRP A 192 -4.31 20.86 7.72
N ASP A 193 -4.22 19.58 8.05
CA ASP A 193 -4.27 18.51 7.07
C ASP A 193 -5.69 18.40 6.50
N ARG A 194 -5.81 18.48 5.18
CA ARG A 194 -7.08 18.42 4.43
C ARG A 194 -7.12 17.22 3.48
N SER A 195 -6.39 16.15 3.81
CA SER A 195 -6.40 14.87 3.08
C SER A 195 -7.64 14.03 3.34
N VAL A 196 -7.91 13.05 2.48
CA VAL A 196 -9.05 12.12 2.64
C VAL A 196 -8.89 11.23 3.86
N SER A 197 -7.66 11.02 4.33
CA SER A 197 -7.34 10.21 5.51
C SER A 197 -8.01 10.67 6.80
N ARG A 198 -8.55 11.90 6.81
CA ARG A 198 -9.17 12.56 7.96
C ARG A 198 -10.69 12.68 7.87
N LEU A 199 -11.35 12.09 6.87
CA LEU A 199 -12.80 12.26 6.68
C LEU A 199 -13.64 11.85 7.90
N ASP A 200 -13.15 10.95 8.75
CA ASP A 200 -13.79 10.46 9.97
C ASP A 200 -13.32 11.16 11.26
N ASP A 201 -12.51 12.22 11.16
CA ASP A 201 -12.08 13.05 12.30
C ASP A 201 -13.22 13.91 12.88
N GLU A 202 -13.08 14.30 14.15
CA GLU A 202 -13.98 15.22 14.84
C GLU A 202 -13.70 16.71 14.47
N HIS A 203 -13.77 17.05 13.19
CA HIS A 203 -13.37 18.37 12.64
C HIS A 203 -13.97 19.58 13.37
N ALA A 204 -15.24 19.50 13.77
CA ALA A 204 -15.90 20.60 14.47
C ALA A 204 -15.26 20.85 15.85
N ARG A 205 -14.83 19.79 16.53
CA ARG A 205 -14.18 19.85 17.83
C ARG A 205 -12.75 20.35 17.73
N GLU A 206 -12.03 19.92 16.70
CA GLU A 206 -10.70 20.43 16.37
C GLU A 206 -10.71 21.93 16.02
N ALA A 207 -11.66 22.35 15.18
CA ALA A 207 -11.84 23.75 14.83
C ALA A 207 -12.18 24.62 16.06
N ALA A 208 -12.98 24.09 16.98
CA ALA A 208 -13.29 24.73 18.25
C ALA A 208 -12.04 24.85 19.14
N LEU A 209 -11.19 23.81 19.21
CA LEU A 209 -9.92 23.87 19.94
C LEU A 209 -8.99 24.93 19.33
N ALA A 210 -8.83 24.97 18.01
CA ALA A 210 -7.99 25.97 17.33
C ALA A 210 -8.44 27.40 17.67
N ALA A 211 -9.75 27.68 17.66
CA ALA A 211 -10.32 28.95 18.05
C ALA A 211 -10.08 29.27 19.54
N ALA A 212 -10.31 28.31 20.43
CA ALA A 212 -10.10 28.48 21.87
C ALA A 212 -8.62 28.78 22.20
N VAL A 213 -7.68 28.15 21.51
CA VAL A 213 -6.24 28.44 21.66
C VAL A 213 -5.92 29.87 21.20
N ALA A 214 -6.46 30.29 20.05
CA ALA A 214 -6.25 31.63 19.54
C ALA A 214 -6.77 32.72 20.51
N GLU A 215 -7.96 32.50 21.08
CA GLU A 215 -8.55 33.36 22.10
C GLU A 215 -7.71 33.39 23.40
N GLN A 216 -7.24 32.22 23.86
CA GLN A 216 -6.38 32.10 25.03
C GLN A 216 -5.06 32.87 24.85
N MET A 217 -4.47 32.78 23.66
CA MET A 217 -3.24 33.51 23.29
C MET A 217 -3.48 35.01 23.06
N ARG A 218 -4.73 35.44 22.88
CA ARG A 218 -5.13 36.82 22.56
C ARG A 218 -4.48 37.34 21.28
N VAL A 219 -4.42 36.50 20.26
CA VAL A 219 -4.03 36.91 18.91
C VAL A 219 -5.25 37.44 18.16
N ASP A 220 -5.07 38.41 17.27
CA ASP A 220 -6.16 38.97 16.46
C ASP A 220 -6.38 38.15 15.17
N GLU A 221 -5.31 37.58 14.64
CA GLU A 221 -5.28 36.77 13.41
C GLU A 221 -4.44 35.50 13.61
N VAL A 222 -4.81 34.46 12.87
CA VAL A 222 -4.12 33.17 12.82
C VAL A 222 -3.66 32.93 11.40
N GLU A 223 -2.41 32.49 11.26
CA GLU A 223 -1.92 31.99 9.98
C GLU A 223 -2.38 30.54 9.80
N LEU A 224 -3.25 30.31 8.84
CA LEU A 224 -3.74 28.98 8.47
C LEU A 224 -2.95 28.45 7.27
N VAL A 225 -2.26 27.34 7.47
CA VAL A 225 -1.58 26.57 6.43
C VAL A 225 -2.38 25.28 6.21
N GLN A 226 -3.04 25.16 5.06
CA GLN A 226 -3.72 23.94 4.66
C GLN A 226 -2.80 23.10 3.77
N PHE A 227 -2.78 21.79 3.99
CA PHE A 227 -1.92 20.89 3.22
C PHE A 227 -2.58 19.52 3.04
N ASP A 228 -2.13 18.84 1.99
CA ASP A 228 -2.48 17.49 1.57
C ASP A 228 -1.41 17.11 0.52
N SER A 229 -1.73 16.22 -0.43
CA SER A 229 -0.85 15.90 -1.55
C SER A 229 -0.76 16.99 -2.62
N SER A 230 -1.58 18.04 -2.59
CA SER A 230 -1.46 19.22 -3.45
C SER A 230 -0.53 20.28 -2.86
N ALA A 231 -0.41 21.43 -3.53
CA ALA A 231 0.38 22.53 -3.01
C ALA A 231 -0.22 23.11 -1.71
N MET A 232 0.65 23.42 -0.74
CA MET A 232 0.23 24.08 0.51
C MET A 232 -0.36 25.46 0.26
N GLU A 233 -1.43 25.78 0.99
CA GLU A 233 -2.11 27.08 0.94
C GLU A 233 -1.97 27.81 2.27
N THR A 234 -1.39 29.01 2.25
CA THR A 234 -1.23 29.85 3.46
C THR A 234 -2.15 31.06 3.39
N THR A 235 -2.96 31.27 4.42
CA THR A 235 -3.90 32.40 4.53
C THR A 235 -3.87 33.02 5.94
N GLN A 236 -4.20 34.30 6.04
CA GLN A 236 -4.42 34.96 7.34
C GLN A 236 -5.91 34.98 7.63
N VAL A 237 -6.30 34.47 8.80
CA VAL A 237 -7.71 34.29 9.19
C VAL A 237 -7.95 35.00 10.53
N PRO A 238 -8.90 35.96 10.61
CA PRO A 238 -9.30 36.55 11.87
C PRO A 238 -9.83 35.48 12.83
N VAL A 239 -9.52 35.58 14.13
CA VAL A 239 -9.95 34.59 15.13
C VAL A 239 -11.47 34.37 15.12
N SER A 240 -12.25 35.44 14.93
CA SER A 240 -13.72 35.37 14.85
C SER A 240 -14.26 34.55 13.67
N GLY A 241 -13.45 34.35 12.62
CA GLY A 241 -13.81 33.55 11.44
C GLY A 241 -13.17 32.16 11.42
N LEU A 242 -12.23 31.85 12.31
CA LEU A 242 -11.38 30.65 12.21
C LEU A 242 -12.18 29.36 12.16
N ALA A 243 -13.08 29.14 13.11
CA ALA A 243 -13.88 27.91 13.16
C ALA A 243 -14.81 27.77 11.94
N THR A 244 -15.31 28.88 11.39
CA THR A 244 -16.13 28.87 10.16
C THR A 244 -15.28 28.52 8.93
N THR A 245 -14.08 29.08 8.83
CA THR A 245 -13.14 28.76 7.75
C THR A 245 -12.74 27.28 7.79
N LEU A 246 -12.38 26.76 8.96
CA LEU A 246 -12.02 25.35 9.14
C LEU A 246 -13.19 24.41 8.86
N GLY A 247 -14.41 24.76 9.28
CA GLY A 247 -15.61 23.98 8.98
C GLY A 247 -16.04 23.98 7.50
N ALA A 248 -15.43 24.82 6.67
CA ALA A 248 -15.67 24.89 5.22
C ALA A 248 -14.55 24.24 4.40
N VAL A 249 -13.53 23.66 5.05
CA VAL A 249 -12.43 22.97 4.36
C VAL A 249 -12.98 21.78 3.57
N ARG A 250 -12.54 21.67 2.32
CA ARG A 250 -12.77 20.47 1.50
C ARG A 250 -11.62 19.50 1.73
N TYR A 251 -11.97 18.29 2.10
CA TYR A 251 -11.03 17.18 2.22
C TYR A 251 -10.89 16.53 0.86
N ALA A 252 -9.65 16.40 0.38
CA ALA A 252 -9.31 15.79 -0.91
C ALA A 252 -7.79 15.64 -0.99
N GLY A 253 -7.30 14.74 -1.83
CA GLY A 253 -5.86 14.45 -1.89
C GLY A 253 -5.46 13.35 -0.92
N GLY A 254 -4.28 12.78 -1.15
CA GLY A 254 -3.61 11.93 -0.17
C GLY A 254 -2.93 12.78 0.91
N THR A 255 -2.42 12.17 1.98
CA THR A 255 -1.61 12.88 2.98
C THR A 255 -0.13 12.95 2.58
N SER A 256 0.41 14.17 2.45
CA SER A 256 1.85 14.46 2.32
C SER A 256 2.29 15.54 3.32
N TYR A 257 3.46 15.34 3.93
CA TYR A 257 4.08 16.32 4.84
C TYR A 257 5.22 17.11 4.19
N ALA A 258 5.38 16.98 2.86
CA ALA A 258 6.45 17.65 2.13
C ALA A 258 6.41 19.17 2.37
N GLY A 259 7.56 19.75 2.72
CA GLY A 259 7.70 21.19 2.98
C GLY A 259 7.21 21.67 4.35
N LEU A 260 6.55 20.84 5.16
CA LEU A 260 6.01 21.27 6.46
C LEU A 260 7.11 21.62 7.47
N ALA A 261 8.24 20.91 7.43
CA ALA A 261 9.40 21.20 8.27
C ALA A 261 9.94 22.63 8.05
N ASP A 262 9.98 23.10 6.80
CA ASP A 262 10.43 24.45 6.45
C ASP A 262 9.43 25.51 6.94
N ILE A 263 8.13 25.21 6.86
CA ILE A 263 7.07 26.06 7.41
C ILE A 263 7.25 26.20 8.92
N ILE A 264 7.46 25.10 9.65
CA ILE A 264 7.64 25.11 11.10
C ILE A 264 8.91 25.86 11.51
N ALA A 265 10.01 25.63 10.80
CA ALA A 265 11.29 26.30 11.05
C ALA A 265 11.22 27.83 10.86
N ALA A 266 10.44 28.29 9.87
CA ALA A 266 10.29 29.72 9.58
C ALA A 266 9.49 30.52 10.65
N ARG A 267 8.87 29.84 11.64
CA ARG A 267 7.92 30.43 12.61
C ARG A 267 8.44 30.45 14.04
N SER A 268 9.74 30.68 14.21
CA SER A 268 10.41 30.70 15.51
C SER A 268 9.71 31.62 16.53
N GLY A 269 9.62 31.16 17.77
CA GLY A 269 8.96 31.88 18.87
C GLY A 269 7.41 31.92 18.80
N GLY A 270 6.79 31.22 17.84
CA GLY A 270 5.34 30.99 17.76
C GLY A 270 4.91 29.62 18.30
N LEU A 271 3.61 29.36 18.27
CA LEU A 271 2.98 28.04 18.45
C LEU A 271 2.46 27.57 17.10
N CYS A 272 2.85 26.37 16.67
CA CYS A 272 2.24 25.64 15.59
C CYS A 272 1.33 24.55 16.15
N LEU A 273 0.05 24.59 15.79
CA LEU A 273 -0.89 23.50 16.03
C LEU A 273 -1.05 22.70 14.75
N LEU A 274 -0.61 21.45 14.75
CA LEU A 274 -0.72 20.54 13.63
C LEU A 274 -1.90 19.58 13.83
N PHE A 275 -2.95 19.75 13.05
CA PHE A 275 -4.11 18.87 13.01
C PHE A 275 -3.94 17.84 11.90
N THR A 276 -3.77 16.57 12.26
CA THR A 276 -3.47 15.47 11.32
C THR A 276 -3.58 14.10 12.01
N ASP A 277 -3.70 13.02 11.24
CA ASP A 277 -3.66 11.64 11.72
C ASP A 277 -2.22 11.08 11.84
N GLY A 278 -1.20 11.79 11.36
CA GLY A 278 0.20 11.36 11.41
C GLY A 278 0.60 10.31 10.37
N ARG A 279 -0.34 9.87 9.53
CA ARG A 279 -0.12 8.88 8.47
C ARG A 279 0.28 9.59 7.18
N ALA A 280 1.11 8.95 6.36
CA ALA A 280 1.43 9.44 5.02
C ALA A 280 1.05 8.40 3.97
N SER A 281 0.43 8.86 2.90
CA SER A 281 0.14 8.06 1.71
C SER A 281 0.94 8.51 0.49
N ILE A 282 1.38 9.78 0.49
CA ILE A 282 2.20 10.42 -0.54
C ILE A 282 3.48 10.95 0.10
N ASP A 283 4.59 10.79 -0.63
CA ASP A 283 5.94 11.15 -0.19
C ASP A 283 6.37 10.42 1.11
N THR A 284 7.60 10.66 1.55
CA THR A 284 8.10 10.13 2.84
C THR A 284 8.01 11.21 3.92
N ARG A 285 7.64 10.82 5.15
CA ARG A 285 7.64 11.76 6.28
C ARG A 285 9.08 12.11 6.64
N THR A 286 9.31 13.40 6.81
CA THR A 286 10.56 13.93 7.35
C THR A 286 10.35 14.38 8.79
N ALA A 287 11.43 14.52 9.55
CA ALA A 287 11.35 15.15 10.86
C ALA A 287 10.86 16.60 10.70
N LEU A 288 9.77 16.94 11.39
CA LEU A 288 9.12 18.24 11.28
C LEU A 288 9.91 19.36 11.95
N THR A 289 10.82 19.01 12.86
CA THR A 289 11.57 19.96 13.68
C THR A 289 13.04 19.62 13.68
N SER A 290 13.90 20.57 13.28
CA SER A 290 15.36 20.40 13.22
C SER A 290 16.14 21.50 13.95
N GLY A 291 15.46 22.41 14.68
CA GLY A 291 16.09 23.55 15.33
C GLY A 291 15.11 24.48 16.05
N GLU A 292 15.46 25.78 16.13
CA GLU A 292 14.64 26.83 16.74
C GLU A 292 13.44 27.22 15.85
N GLY A 293 12.44 26.33 15.74
CA GLY A 293 11.17 26.58 15.05
C GLY A 293 10.05 27.10 15.98
N CYS A 294 8.81 27.15 15.48
CA CYS A 294 7.65 27.27 16.38
C CYS A 294 7.59 26.06 17.31
N ARG A 295 7.05 26.29 18.52
CA ARG A 295 6.67 25.17 19.40
C ARG A 295 5.60 24.35 18.70
N LEU A 296 5.78 23.05 18.57
CA LEU A 296 4.85 22.18 17.84
C LEU A 296 3.98 21.39 18.82
N ALA A 297 2.66 21.60 18.77
CA ALA A 297 1.69 20.67 19.34
C ALA A 297 0.96 19.96 18.19
N THR A 298 0.81 18.65 18.30
CA THR A 298 0.07 17.83 17.34
C THR A 298 -1.30 17.50 17.93
N VAL A 299 -2.33 17.46 17.08
CA VAL A 299 -3.72 17.20 17.46
C VAL A 299 -4.29 16.19 16.49
N SER A 300 -4.90 15.14 17.03
CA SER A 300 -5.60 14.11 16.26
C SER A 300 -6.90 13.73 16.96
N SER A 301 -7.92 13.34 16.19
CA SER A 301 -9.22 12.91 16.70
C SER A 301 -9.74 11.61 16.07
N GLY A 302 -9.41 11.32 14.81
CA GLY A 302 -9.88 10.13 14.11
C GLY A 302 -9.24 8.82 14.57
N PRO A 303 -9.95 7.69 14.40
CA PRO A 303 -9.61 6.41 15.01
C PRO A 303 -8.26 5.83 14.56
N GLU A 304 -7.87 6.03 13.29
CA GLU A 304 -6.60 5.54 12.73
C GLU A 304 -5.53 6.64 12.74
N ARG A 305 -4.61 6.59 13.72
CA ARG A 305 -3.60 7.64 13.93
C ARG A 305 -2.24 7.09 14.31
N ASP A 306 -1.18 7.62 13.71
CA ASP A 306 0.20 7.29 14.07
C ASP A 306 0.68 8.12 15.27
N MET A 307 0.13 7.83 16.45
CA MET A 307 0.50 8.52 17.68
C MET A 307 1.98 8.36 18.03
N GLY A 308 2.61 7.23 17.66
CA GLY A 308 4.04 7.03 17.87
C GLY A 308 4.87 8.11 17.16
N TRP A 309 4.52 8.41 15.91
CA TRP A 309 5.15 9.50 15.15
C TRP A 309 4.75 10.89 15.67
N LEU A 310 3.46 11.15 15.92
CA LEU A 310 2.95 12.45 16.36
C LEU A 310 3.52 12.89 17.73
N GLU A 311 3.62 11.95 18.69
CA GLU A 311 4.26 12.18 19.99
C GLU A 311 5.73 12.55 19.83
N ALA A 312 6.45 11.86 18.94
CA ALA A 312 7.86 12.12 18.68
C ALA A 312 8.07 13.52 18.07
N GLN A 313 7.24 13.90 17.08
CA GLN A 313 7.35 15.22 16.44
C GLN A 313 6.99 16.36 17.41
N ALA A 314 5.88 16.24 18.15
CA ALA A 314 5.49 17.26 19.12
C ALA A 314 6.55 17.44 20.22
N ARG A 315 7.09 16.34 20.74
CA ARG A 315 8.17 16.35 21.72
C ARG A 315 9.43 17.01 21.16
N ALA A 316 9.86 16.65 19.95
CA ALA A 316 11.02 17.26 19.30
C ALA A 316 10.84 18.78 19.09
N GLY A 317 9.61 19.23 18.83
CA GLY A 317 9.21 20.63 18.77
C GLY A 317 8.93 21.32 20.11
N GLY A 318 9.17 20.65 21.24
CA GLY A 318 8.97 21.22 22.59
C GLY A 318 7.51 21.42 23.02
N GLY A 319 6.55 20.83 22.31
CA GLY A 319 5.14 20.80 22.69
C GLY A 319 4.65 19.39 23.01
N THR A 320 3.36 19.16 22.84
CA THR A 320 2.66 17.95 23.29
C THR A 320 1.74 17.42 22.19
N ALA A 321 1.64 16.10 22.10
CA ALA A 321 0.64 15.45 21.25
C ALA A 321 -0.68 15.32 22.01
N ILE A 322 -1.78 15.66 21.34
CA ILE A 322 -3.12 15.73 21.91
C ILE A 322 -4.03 14.78 21.12
N ASP A 323 -4.43 13.70 21.77
CA ASP A 323 -5.44 12.79 21.25
C ASP A 323 -6.82 13.18 21.82
N LEU A 324 -7.64 13.84 21.00
CA LEU A 324 -8.97 14.30 21.41
C LEU A 324 -9.92 13.14 21.74
N GLY A 325 -9.68 11.93 21.22
CA GLY A 325 -10.45 10.75 21.59
C GLY A 325 -10.22 10.29 23.03
N THR A 326 -9.23 10.86 23.75
CA THR A 326 -8.84 10.43 25.10
C THR A 326 -8.94 11.51 26.17
N VAL A 327 -9.07 12.78 25.77
CA VAL A 327 -9.13 13.92 26.70
C VAL A 327 -10.37 14.75 26.44
N ASP A 328 -10.87 15.45 27.46
CA ASP A 328 -11.91 16.46 27.28
C ASP A 328 -11.34 17.79 26.74
N ASP A 329 -12.22 18.71 26.34
CA ASP A 329 -11.83 19.97 25.70
C ASP A 329 -11.02 20.89 26.63
N ALA A 330 -11.32 20.87 27.94
CA ALA A 330 -10.61 21.68 28.92
C ALA A 330 -9.17 21.18 29.09
N ARG A 331 -8.97 19.86 29.11
CA ARG A 331 -7.65 19.24 29.15
C ARG A 331 -6.90 19.44 27.84
N ALA A 332 -7.56 19.27 26.70
CA ALA A 332 -6.97 19.54 25.38
C ALA A 332 -6.42 20.97 25.29
N LEU A 333 -7.22 21.98 25.66
CA LEU A 333 -6.78 23.37 25.70
C LEU A 333 -5.59 23.57 26.66
N ALA A 334 -5.62 22.96 27.85
CA ALA A 334 -4.51 23.04 28.80
C ALA A 334 -3.21 22.45 28.22
N LEU A 335 -3.29 21.30 27.54
CA LEU A 335 -2.14 20.64 26.91
C LEU A 335 -1.47 21.51 25.83
N THR A 336 -2.22 22.39 25.16
CA THR A 336 -1.62 23.34 24.19
C THR A 336 -0.74 24.41 24.85
N ASP A 337 -0.94 24.72 26.13
CA ASP A 337 -0.07 25.64 26.90
C ASP A 337 0.99 24.88 27.72
N GLU A 338 0.97 23.55 27.73
CA GLU A 338 2.01 22.77 28.39
C GLU A 338 3.33 22.82 27.60
N TYR A 339 4.42 22.99 28.34
CA TYR A 339 5.77 22.97 27.79
C TYR A 339 6.35 21.62 28.14
N THR A 340 6.69 20.86 27.12
CA THR A 340 7.51 19.67 27.32
C THR A 340 8.93 20.16 27.59
N ASN A 341 9.24 20.38 28.86
CA ASN A 341 10.62 20.55 29.28
C ASN A 341 11.34 19.25 28.96
N LEU A 342 12.12 19.27 27.87
CA LEU A 342 12.88 18.13 27.44
C LEU A 342 13.93 17.81 28.50
N VAL A 343 13.62 16.77 29.27
CA VAL A 343 14.57 16.08 30.14
C VAL A 343 15.57 15.39 29.24
N ARG A 344 16.85 15.77 29.37
CA ARG A 344 17.92 15.21 28.56
C ARG A 344 18.45 13.97 29.26
N ILE A 345 18.39 12.82 28.59
CA ILE A 345 19.05 11.60 29.03
C ILE A 345 20.33 11.43 28.20
N ALA A 346 21.43 11.13 28.87
CA ALA A 346 22.70 10.82 28.24
C ALA A 346 23.41 9.67 28.98
N ALA A 347 24.32 9.00 28.28
CA ALA A 347 25.25 8.07 28.87
C ALA A 347 26.25 8.79 29.79
N PRO A 348 26.98 8.08 30.67
CA PRO A 348 27.97 8.69 31.56
C PRO A 348 29.09 9.47 30.85
N ASP A 349 29.35 9.18 29.57
CA ASP A 349 30.31 9.91 28.73
C ASP A 349 29.73 11.18 28.07
N GLY A 350 28.44 11.47 28.30
CA GLY A 350 27.73 12.62 27.75
C GLY A 350 27.03 12.37 26.42
N THR A 351 27.11 11.16 25.84
CA THR A 351 26.41 10.82 24.60
C THR A 351 24.89 10.83 24.82
N PRO A 352 24.10 11.60 24.04
CA PRO A 352 22.64 11.59 24.16
C PRO A 352 22.05 10.19 23.95
N VAL A 353 21.04 9.85 24.74
CA VAL A 353 20.30 8.60 24.64
C VAL A 353 18.90 8.90 24.13
N GLU A 354 18.47 8.16 23.10
CA GLU A 354 17.12 8.25 22.56
C GLU A 354 16.10 7.80 23.62
N THR A 355 14.98 8.51 23.73
CA THR A 355 13.93 8.19 24.73
C THR A 355 12.56 8.31 24.13
N ARG A 356 11.66 7.44 24.58
CA ARG A 356 10.21 7.60 24.42
C ARG A 356 9.62 8.18 25.69
N ALA A 357 8.75 9.17 25.53
CA ALA A 357 7.92 9.65 26.62
C ALA A 357 6.69 8.77 26.79
N LEU A 358 6.38 8.42 28.04
CA LEU A 358 5.15 7.75 28.42
C LEU A 358 4.23 8.78 29.12
N PRO A 359 2.91 8.51 29.21
CA PRO A 359 1.99 9.38 29.91
C PRO A 359 2.44 9.66 31.35
N ALA A 360 2.36 10.93 31.76
CA ALA A 360 2.75 11.36 33.10
C ALA A 360 1.86 12.52 33.59
N PRO A 361 1.68 12.69 34.92
CA PRO A 361 1.00 13.86 35.46
C PRO A 361 1.68 15.17 35.07
N ALA A 362 0.93 16.27 35.09
CA ALA A 362 1.49 17.60 34.84
C ALA A 362 2.68 17.89 35.78
N GLY A 363 3.81 18.34 35.20
CA GLY A 363 5.04 18.61 35.95
C GLY A 363 5.92 17.38 36.21
N TRP A 364 5.54 16.20 35.72
CA TRP A 364 6.33 14.98 35.77
C TRP A 364 6.87 14.59 34.39
N PHE A 365 7.95 13.82 34.37
CA PHE A 365 8.36 13.05 33.21
C PHE A 365 8.28 11.56 33.52
N HIS A 366 8.02 10.76 32.49
CA HIS A 366 8.11 9.31 32.50
C HIS A 366 8.71 8.88 31.16
N LEU A 367 9.89 8.26 31.18
CA LEU A 367 10.67 7.97 29.99
C LEU A 367 11.12 6.51 29.99
N VAL A 368 11.17 5.93 28.79
CA VAL A 368 11.84 4.66 28.52
C VAL A 368 12.88 4.82 27.43
N GLY A 369 13.94 4.02 27.48
CA GLY A 369 14.99 4.03 26.46
C GLY A 369 16.02 2.92 26.63
N PRO A 370 16.89 2.71 25.64
CA PRO A 370 17.96 1.73 25.71
C PRO A 370 18.99 2.15 26.76
N MET A 371 19.43 1.20 27.59
CA MET A 371 20.53 1.43 28.52
C MET A 371 21.85 1.30 27.77
N PRO A 372 22.77 2.29 27.84
CA PRO A 372 24.06 2.19 27.16
C PRO A 372 24.87 0.95 27.57
N ASP A 373 25.61 0.38 26.63
CA ASP A 373 26.38 -0.84 26.84
C ASP A 373 27.36 -0.71 28.01
N GLY A 374 27.29 -1.65 28.96
CA GLY A 374 28.12 -1.66 30.16
C GLY A 374 27.83 -0.56 31.18
N ALA A 375 26.91 0.38 30.91
CA ALA A 375 26.55 1.43 31.84
C ALA A 375 25.67 0.92 32.99
N ASN A 376 25.81 1.49 34.18
CA ASN A 376 24.94 1.25 35.34
C ASN A 376 24.38 2.56 35.92
N SER A 377 24.57 3.67 35.20
CA SER A 377 24.05 4.99 35.51
C SER A 377 23.72 5.74 34.21
N LEU A 378 22.87 6.76 34.33
CA LEU A 378 22.51 7.69 33.27
C LEU A 378 22.71 9.13 33.77
N LEU A 379 23.00 10.06 32.86
CA LEU A 379 22.95 11.48 33.14
C LEU A 379 21.54 11.99 32.84
N VAL A 380 20.84 12.48 33.86
CA VAL A 380 19.52 13.13 33.76
C VAL A 380 19.74 14.63 33.91
N ASP A 381 19.54 15.39 32.84
CA ASP A 381 19.88 16.82 32.76
C ASP A 381 21.33 17.12 33.23
N GLY A 382 22.25 16.19 32.96
CA GLY A 382 23.66 16.28 33.35
C GLY A 382 23.99 15.80 34.77
N HIS A 383 23.00 15.35 35.54
CA HIS A 383 23.20 14.77 36.87
C HIS A 383 23.19 13.24 36.80
N GLU A 384 24.22 12.61 37.36
CA GLU A 384 24.34 11.15 37.35
C GLU A 384 23.31 10.50 38.28
N GLN A 385 22.53 9.56 37.74
CA GLN A 385 21.56 8.72 38.43
C GLN A 385 21.97 7.26 38.29
N ALA A 386 22.17 6.57 39.42
CA ALA A 386 22.52 5.15 39.44
C ALA A 386 21.27 4.28 39.23
N ALA A 387 21.38 3.26 38.38
CA ALA A 387 20.27 2.37 38.06
C ALA A 387 20.01 1.31 39.15
N SER A 388 18.76 0.86 39.25
CA SER A 388 18.26 -0.19 40.14
C SER A 388 17.35 -1.14 39.34
N PRO A 389 17.15 -2.42 39.71
CA PRO A 389 17.87 -3.23 40.70
C PRO A 389 19.10 -3.96 40.12
N VAL A 390 19.94 -4.52 41.00
CA VAL A 390 21.14 -5.30 40.64
C VAL A 390 20.81 -6.58 39.83
N ARG A 391 19.58 -7.11 39.97
CA ARG A 391 19.08 -8.23 39.16
C ARG A 391 18.02 -7.72 38.19
N VAL A 392 18.42 -7.59 36.93
CA VAL A 392 17.54 -7.13 35.86
C VAL A 392 16.53 -8.24 35.52
N PRO A 393 15.21 -8.00 35.66
CA PRO A 393 14.19 -8.95 35.22
C PRO A 393 14.15 -9.04 33.69
N ALA A 394 13.86 -10.24 33.18
CA ALA A 394 13.50 -10.44 31.78
C ALA A 394 12.06 -9.91 31.58
N PHE A 395 11.95 -8.67 31.12
CA PHE A 395 10.70 -7.96 30.91
C PHE A 395 10.85 -7.02 29.72
N ALA A 396 10.17 -7.34 28.61
CA ALA A 396 10.39 -6.67 27.35
C ALA A 396 9.68 -5.31 27.23
N ALA A 397 8.77 -4.94 28.14
CA ALA A 397 7.87 -3.81 27.93
C ALA A 397 8.58 -2.47 27.70
N PRO A 398 9.58 -2.02 28.48
CA PRO A 398 10.27 -0.76 28.20
C PRO A 398 10.94 -0.75 26.82
N GLY A 399 11.54 -1.88 26.41
CA GLY A 399 12.15 -2.02 25.09
C GLY A 399 11.13 -2.05 23.96
N ALA A 400 10.00 -2.75 24.13
CA ALA A 400 8.93 -2.79 23.14
C ALA A 400 8.24 -1.43 22.97
N LEU A 401 7.98 -0.72 24.08
CA LEU A 401 7.42 0.63 24.05
C LEU A 401 8.36 1.60 23.34
N TRP A 402 9.65 1.60 23.69
CA TRP A 402 10.63 2.42 22.97
C TRP A 402 10.70 2.06 21.47
N ALA A 403 10.78 0.75 21.16
CA ALA A 403 10.93 0.28 19.79
C ALA A 403 9.73 0.64 18.91
N GLN A 404 8.50 0.63 19.43
CA GLN A 404 7.32 1.03 18.65
C GLN A 404 7.44 2.48 18.15
N GLN A 405 7.85 3.42 19.00
CA GLN A 405 8.04 4.82 18.58
C GLN A 405 9.24 4.96 17.64
N HIS A 406 10.34 4.27 17.96
CA HIS A 406 11.52 4.24 17.08
C HIS A 406 11.13 3.83 15.65
N LEU A 407 10.46 2.68 15.51
CA LEU A 407 9.97 2.18 14.23
C LEU A 407 8.99 3.16 13.56
N ALA A 408 8.06 3.77 14.30
CA ALA A 408 7.14 4.75 13.76
C ALA A 408 7.86 5.97 13.12
N THR A 409 9.00 6.37 13.68
CA THR A 409 9.80 7.52 13.20
C THR A 409 10.84 7.19 12.14
N THR A 410 11.29 5.93 12.05
CA THR A 410 12.33 5.53 11.10
C THR A 410 11.81 4.75 9.90
N ARG A 411 10.57 4.24 9.96
CA ARG A 411 10.01 3.34 8.94
C ARG A 411 10.03 3.90 7.51
N ASP A 412 9.86 5.21 7.34
CA ASP A 412 9.81 5.85 6.02
C ASP A 412 11.20 5.88 5.32
N ALA A 413 12.27 5.62 6.08
CA ALA A 413 13.63 5.48 5.55
C ALA A 413 14.06 4.00 5.37
N MET A 414 13.17 3.06 5.68
CA MET A 414 13.42 1.62 5.61
C MET A 414 12.67 1.02 4.42
N SER A 415 13.27 0.01 3.78
CA SER A 415 12.50 -0.90 2.94
C SER A 415 11.49 -1.70 3.79
N VAL A 416 10.53 -2.33 3.13
CA VAL A 416 9.52 -3.18 3.77
C VAL A 416 10.17 -4.35 4.49
N GLU A 417 11.20 -4.97 3.90
CA GLU A 417 12.01 -6.03 4.51
C GLU A 417 12.85 -5.53 5.69
N GLU A 418 13.44 -4.32 5.60
CA GLU A 418 14.19 -3.71 6.70
C GLU A 418 13.28 -3.41 7.90
N LEU A 419 12.09 -2.86 7.64
CA LEU A 419 11.08 -2.65 8.66
C LEU A 419 10.64 -3.96 9.30
N ALA A 420 10.38 -5.01 8.50
CA ALA A 420 10.03 -6.33 9.00
C ALA A 420 11.17 -6.96 9.84
N ALA A 421 12.42 -6.77 9.43
CA ALA A 421 13.58 -7.24 10.18
C ALA A 421 13.72 -6.51 11.52
N ALA A 422 13.52 -5.19 11.54
CA ALA A 422 13.53 -4.41 12.76
C ALA A 422 12.37 -4.79 13.69
N ALA A 423 11.16 -4.97 13.15
CA ALA A 423 9.99 -5.46 13.88
C ALA A 423 10.25 -6.86 14.51
N ARG A 424 10.82 -7.81 13.74
CA ARG A 424 11.23 -9.13 14.25
C ARG A 424 12.26 -9.03 15.38
N ARG A 425 13.27 -8.18 15.20
CA ARG A 425 14.34 -7.95 16.18
C ARG A 425 13.78 -7.52 17.53
N TRP A 426 12.84 -6.59 17.54
CA TRP A 426 12.18 -6.10 18.74
C TRP A 426 10.97 -6.92 19.17
N SER A 427 10.56 -7.93 18.38
CA SER A 427 9.30 -8.65 18.55
C SER A 427 8.10 -7.70 18.68
N VAL A 428 8.09 -6.60 17.93
CA VAL A 428 7.03 -5.58 17.97
C VAL A 428 6.29 -5.58 16.64
N ALA A 429 4.97 -5.83 16.68
CA ALA A 429 4.13 -5.59 15.51
C ALA A 429 3.81 -4.10 15.37
N VAL A 430 3.89 -3.62 14.13
CA VAL A 430 3.54 -2.25 13.73
C VAL A 430 2.68 -2.33 12.48
N PRO A 431 1.83 -1.32 12.20
CA PRO A 431 1.00 -1.31 10.99
C PRO A 431 1.83 -1.57 9.73
N GLY A 432 1.39 -2.49 8.87
CA GLY A 432 2.14 -2.93 7.68
C GLY A 432 3.08 -4.12 7.89
N ILE A 433 3.24 -4.59 9.13
CA ILE A 433 3.93 -5.84 9.47
C ILE A 433 2.94 -6.76 10.20
N SER A 434 2.83 -8.00 9.74
CA SER A 434 1.87 -8.98 10.27
C SER A 434 2.59 -10.19 10.86
N PHE A 435 2.01 -10.80 11.89
CA PHE A 435 2.40 -12.12 12.35
C PHE A 435 1.81 -13.18 11.43
N ILE A 436 2.63 -14.15 11.01
CA ILE A 436 2.17 -15.34 10.29
C ILE A 436 2.64 -16.59 11.02
N VAL A 437 1.73 -17.55 11.21
CA VAL A 437 2.02 -18.92 11.62
C VAL A 437 1.65 -19.84 10.47
N LEU A 438 2.65 -20.54 9.94
CA LEU A 438 2.46 -21.64 8.98
C LEU A 438 2.65 -22.98 9.72
N GLU A 439 1.99 -24.04 9.23
CA GLU A 439 1.99 -25.33 9.92
C GLU A 439 3.07 -26.29 9.42
N THR A 440 3.37 -26.29 8.12
CA THR A 440 4.27 -27.29 7.53
C THR A 440 5.65 -26.71 7.17
N PRO A 441 6.72 -27.54 7.24
CA PRO A 441 8.05 -27.13 6.78
C PRO A 441 8.09 -26.62 5.33
N GLU A 442 7.30 -27.25 4.45
CA GLU A 442 7.15 -26.88 3.05
C GLU A 442 6.62 -25.46 2.90
N ASP A 443 5.60 -25.09 3.69
CA ASP A 443 4.98 -23.77 3.60
C ASP A 443 5.96 -22.66 3.97
N TYR A 444 6.75 -22.88 5.03
CA TYR A 444 7.81 -21.95 5.43
C TYR A 444 8.88 -21.84 4.35
N ALA A 445 9.33 -22.97 3.79
CA ALA A 445 10.37 -23.00 2.77
C ALA A 445 9.94 -22.30 1.47
N GLU A 446 8.75 -22.60 0.96
CA GLU A 446 8.19 -21.98 -0.26
C GLU A 446 7.91 -20.49 -0.10
N SER A 447 7.59 -20.02 1.11
CA SER A 447 7.35 -18.60 1.39
C SER A 447 8.65 -17.82 1.66
N GLY A 448 9.78 -18.53 1.84
CA GLY A 448 11.04 -17.95 2.28
C GLY A 448 10.99 -17.42 3.73
N PHE A 449 10.07 -17.93 4.55
CA PHE A 449 9.92 -17.53 5.95
C PHE A 449 10.71 -18.47 6.85
N VAL A 450 11.55 -17.89 7.71
CA VAL A 450 12.31 -18.69 8.69
C VAL A 450 11.37 -19.11 9.82
N PRO A 451 11.20 -20.42 10.11
CA PRO A 451 10.36 -20.87 11.22
C PRO A 451 10.85 -20.32 12.57
N PRO A 452 9.92 -20.02 13.50
CA PRO A 452 10.24 -19.47 14.82
C PRO A 452 11.06 -20.47 15.67
N ALA A 453 11.66 -19.99 16.75
CA ALA A 453 12.41 -20.84 17.68
C ALA A 453 11.51 -21.88 18.41
N SER A 454 10.21 -21.61 18.51
CA SER A 454 9.20 -22.52 19.03
C SER A 454 8.82 -23.65 18.06
N TYR A 455 9.29 -23.61 16.80
CA TYR A 455 8.99 -24.64 15.82
C TYR A 455 9.66 -25.99 16.17
N PRO A 456 8.95 -27.13 16.10
CA PRO A 456 9.49 -28.43 16.52
C PRO A 456 10.79 -28.79 15.81
N LYS A 457 11.81 -29.23 16.57
CA LYS A 457 13.14 -29.55 16.04
C LYS A 457 13.13 -30.53 14.85
N PRO A 458 12.31 -31.61 14.83
CA PRO A 458 12.23 -32.50 13.67
C PRO A 458 11.72 -31.79 12.42
N LEU A 459 10.66 -30.98 12.54
CA LEU A 459 10.09 -30.20 11.45
C LEU A 459 11.05 -29.11 10.97
N ARG A 460 11.83 -28.51 11.87
CA ARG A 460 12.89 -27.57 11.52
C ARG A 460 13.98 -28.20 10.67
N ALA A 461 14.42 -29.42 11.01
CA ALA A 461 15.41 -30.15 10.20
C ALA A 461 14.86 -30.53 8.82
N GLU A 462 13.56 -30.80 8.71
CA GLU A 462 12.88 -31.01 7.44
C GLU A 462 12.82 -29.74 6.60
N TYR A 463 12.47 -28.60 7.20
CA TYR A 463 12.52 -27.28 6.55
C TYR A 463 13.91 -27.00 5.98
N ASP A 464 14.98 -27.22 6.75
CA ASP A 464 16.36 -26.96 6.31
C ASP A 464 16.73 -27.85 5.09
N ARG A 465 16.23 -29.10 5.04
CA ARG A 465 16.41 -30.01 3.89
C ARG A 465 15.63 -29.55 2.67
N ILE A 466 14.34 -29.23 2.83
CA ILE A 466 13.49 -28.73 1.74
C ILE A 466 14.07 -27.45 1.14
N GLY A 467 14.52 -26.53 1.99
CA GLY A 467 15.17 -25.29 1.57
C GLY A 467 16.45 -25.55 0.76
N ALA A 468 17.26 -26.54 1.15
CA ALA A 468 18.45 -26.92 0.39
C ALA A 468 18.10 -27.50 -0.99
N ASP A 469 17.10 -28.38 -1.06
CA ASP A 469 16.63 -28.99 -2.31
C ASP A 469 16.02 -27.94 -3.27
N LEU A 470 15.23 -27.01 -2.72
CA LEU A 470 14.66 -25.88 -3.47
C LEU A 470 15.78 -24.99 -4.02
N ALA A 471 16.76 -24.61 -3.20
CA ALA A 471 17.88 -23.78 -3.62
C ALA A 471 18.72 -24.43 -4.72
N GLU A 472 18.98 -25.74 -4.64
CA GLU A 472 19.67 -26.48 -5.70
C GLU A 472 18.86 -26.46 -7.01
N ARG A 473 17.55 -26.73 -6.93
CA ARG A 473 16.66 -26.71 -8.09
C ARG A 473 16.55 -25.32 -8.72
N GLU A 474 16.45 -24.29 -7.91
CA GLU A 474 16.43 -22.90 -8.36
C GLU A 474 17.73 -22.51 -9.08
N ALA A 475 18.89 -22.89 -8.54
CA ALA A 475 20.17 -22.64 -9.19
C ALA A 475 20.29 -23.35 -10.56
N GLN A 476 19.73 -24.57 -10.69
CA GLN A 476 19.66 -25.28 -11.97
C GLN A 476 18.73 -24.57 -12.97
N LEU A 477 17.56 -24.09 -12.51
CA LEU A 477 16.61 -23.36 -13.35
C LEU A 477 17.13 -21.98 -13.76
N ASP A 478 17.82 -21.26 -12.88
CA ASP A 478 18.46 -19.97 -13.18
C ASP A 478 19.50 -20.11 -14.29
N LYS A 479 20.28 -21.20 -14.27
CA LYS A 479 21.22 -21.50 -15.34
C LYS A 479 20.50 -21.80 -16.67
N ALA A 480 19.39 -22.54 -16.63
CA ALA A 480 18.60 -22.87 -17.80
C ALA A 480 17.87 -21.65 -18.40
N HIS A 481 17.50 -20.68 -17.56
CA HIS A 481 16.78 -19.46 -17.98
C HIS A 481 17.53 -18.69 -19.06
N TYR A 482 18.84 -18.46 -18.90
CA TYR A 482 19.65 -17.76 -19.90
C TYR A 482 19.62 -18.49 -21.26
N GLU A 483 19.78 -19.82 -21.25
CA GLU A 483 19.77 -20.64 -22.46
C GLU A 483 18.40 -20.62 -23.15
N GLN A 484 17.32 -20.71 -22.38
CA GLN A 484 15.95 -20.59 -22.86
C GLN A 484 15.68 -19.21 -23.47
N LEU A 485 16.07 -18.14 -22.78
CA LEU A 485 15.92 -16.77 -23.26
C LEU A 485 16.72 -16.53 -24.55
N ALA A 486 17.94 -17.06 -24.64
CA ALA A 486 18.75 -17.01 -25.86
C ALA A 486 18.09 -17.74 -27.03
N ALA A 487 17.45 -18.89 -26.78
CA ALA A 487 16.70 -19.62 -27.79
C ALA A 487 15.45 -18.85 -28.27
N LEU A 488 14.66 -18.29 -27.34
CA LEU A 488 13.50 -17.45 -27.66
C LEU A 488 13.93 -16.23 -28.49
N TRP A 489 15.00 -15.55 -28.08
CA TRP A 489 15.53 -14.39 -28.80
C TRP A 489 16.07 -14.75 -30.19
N ALA A 490 16.70 -15.92 -30.35
CA ALA A 490 17.13 -16.42 -31.66
C ALA A 490 15.94 -16.76 -32.58
N ALA A 491 14.87 -17.35 -32.03
CA ALA A 491 13.63 -17.58 -32.76
C ALA A 491 12.98 -16.27 -33.21
N ARG A 492 12.94 -15.25 -32.34
CA ARG A 492 12.45 -13.90 -32.68
C ARG A 492 13.27 -13.25 -33.78
N LYS A 493 14.61 -13.34 -33.73
CA LYS A 493 15.50 -12.86 -34.82
C LYS A 493 15.22 -13.56 -36.16
N THR A 494 14.95 -14.86 -36.11
CA THR A 494 14.60 -15.65 -37.30
C THR A 494 13.27 -15.18 -37.89
N TRP A 495 12.23 -15.08 -37.06
CA TRP A 495 10.93 -14.54 -37.46
C TRP A 495 11.06 -13.13 -38.06
N TRP A 496 11.80 -12.23 -37.42
CA TRP A 496 11.99 -10.89 -37.93
C TRP A 496 12.67 -10.88 -39.31
N ALA A 497 13.62 -11.79 -39.55
CA ALA A 497 14.33 -11.90 -40.82
C ALA A 497 13.49 -12.55 -41.94
N THR A 498 12.69 -13.58 -41.63
CA THR A 498 12.04 -14.43 -42.65
C THR A 498 10.51 -14.31 -42.71
N GLY A 499 9.87 -13.80 -41.66
CA GLY A 499 8.41 -13.86 -41.46
C GLY A 499 7.90 -15.23 -41.01
N GLN A 500 8.78 -16.20 -40.73
CA GLN A 500 8.43 -17.56 -40.33
C GLN A 500 8.91 -17.86 -38.91
N MET A 501 8.14 -18.66 -38.14
CA MET A 501 8.59 -19.17 -36.85
C MET A 501 9.64 -20.28 -37.03
N ALA A 502 10.69 -20.25 -36.21
CA ALA A 502 11.72 -21.29 -36.22
C ALA A 502 11.10 -22.66 -35.86
N GLY A 503 11.24 -23.66 -36.76
CA GLY A 503 10.65 -25.00 -36.59
C GLY A 503 9.40 -25.27 -37.44
N ALA A 504 8.86 -24.27 -38.15
CA ALA A 504 7.80 -24.49 -39.14
C ALA A 504 8.40 -25.11 -40.42
N THR A 505 8.52 -26.44 -40.46
CA THR A 505 8.77 -27.13 -41.73
C THR A 505 7.51 -27.07 -42.59
N ASP A 506 7.69 -26.57 -43.80
CA ASP A 506 6.75 -26.52 -44.90
C ASP A 506 6.15 -27.92 -45.18
N ASN A 507 4.97 -28.20 -44.60
CA ASN A 507 4.08 -29.28 -45.02
C ASN A 507 2.65 -28.71 -44.97
N GLY A 508 2.31 -27.94 -45.99
CA GLY A 508 1.06 -27.18 -46.11
C GLY A 508 -0.24 -27.98 -46.23
N ASP A 509 -0.21 -29.32 -46.14
CA ASP A 509 -1.42 -30.14 -46.32
C ASP A 509 -1.79 -31.02 -45.10
N ASP A 510 -0.88 -31.27 -44.14
CA ASP A 510 -1.16 -32.15 -42.99
C ASP A 510 -1.62 -31.41 -41.72
N ALA A 511 -1.45 -30.08 -41.65
CA ALA A 511 -1.79 -29.28 -40.48
C ALA A 511 -3.32 -29.08 -40.29
N ALA A 512 -4.10 -29.14 -41.36
CA ALA A 512 -5.56 -29.04 -41.29
C ALA A 512 -6.21 -30.31 -40.71
N GLU A 513 -5.62 -31.49 -40.96
CA GLU A 513 -6.10 -32.78 -40.43
C GLU A 513 -5.64 -33.00 -38.97
N ALA A 514 -4.47 -32.47 -38.60
CA ALA A 514 -3.98 -32.48 -37.22
C ALA A 514 -4.75 -31.51 -36.30
N ALA A 515 -5.20 -30.36 -36.81
CA ALA A 515 -6.03 -29.41 -36.06
C ALA A 515 -7.43 -29.98 -35.76
N ALA A 516 -8.05 -30.66 -36.74
CA ALA A 516 -9.36 -31.29 -36.57
C ALA A 516 -9.34 -32.49 -35.60
N THR A 517 -8.21 -33.21 -35.51
CA THR A 517 -8.04 -34.34 -34.58
C THR A 517 -7.60 -33.90 -33.17
N ALA A 518 -6.94 -32.74 -33.03
CA ALA A 518 -6.67 -32.11 -31.74
C ALA A 518 -7.95 -31.55 -31.08
N GLU A 519 -8.91 -31.09 -31.89
CA GLU A 519 -10.21 -30.59 -31.42
C GLU A 519 -11.07 -31.71 -30.77
N GLU A 520 -11.03 -32.94 -31.29
CA GLU A 520 -11.73 -34.08 -30.67
C GLU A 520 -10.97 -34.70 -29.47
N ALA A 521 -9.63 -34.64 -29.45
CA ALA A 521 -8.83 -35.21 -28.37
C ALA A 521 -8.80 -34.32 -27.10
N ASN A 522 -8.92 -32.99 -27.25
CA ASN A 522 -8.83 -32.05 -26.14
C ASN A 522 -10.17 -31.85 -25.38
N VAL A 523 -11.30 -32.24 -25.99
CA VAL A 523 -12.62 -32.25 -25.31
C VAL A 523 -12.81 -33.48 -24.42
N MET A 524 -12.07 -34.57 -24.67
CA MET A 524 -12.26 -35.86 -23.98
C MET A 524 -11.35 -36.10 -22.77
N ASN A 525 -10.39 -35.20 -22.48
CA ASN A 525 -9.42 -35.37 -21.38
C ASN A 525 -9.14 -34.12 -20.54
N ALA A 526 -9.95 -33.07 -20.66
CA ALA A 526 -9.93 -31.99 -19.68
C ALA A 526 -10.53 -32.50 -18.35
N PRO A 527 -9.80 -32.46 -17.21
CA PRO A 527 -10.47 -32.56 -15.92
C PRO A 527 -11.49 -31.42 -15.82
N PRO A 528 -12.69 -31.65 -15.27
CA PRO A 528 -13.66 -30.58 -15.11
C PRO A 528 -13.01 -29.41 -14.33
N PRO A 529 -13.36 -28.16 -14.63
CA PRO A 529 -12.89 -27.03 -13.87
C PRO A 529 -13.14 -27.27 -12.38
N PRO A 530 -12.19 -26.96 -11.48
CA PRO A 530 -12.45 -27.07 -10.06
C PRO A 530 -13.71 -26.25 -9.73
N PRO A 531 -14.62 -26.76 -8.90
CA PRO A 531 -15.81 -26.01 -8.53
C PRO A 531 -15.38 -24.66 -7.94
N PRO A 532 -16.14 -23.58 -8.20
CA PRO A 532 -15.84 -22.28 -7.61
C PRO A 532 -15.71 -22.45 -6.09
N PRO A 533 -14.71 -21.79 -5.45
CA PRO A 533 -14.60 -21.83 -4.00
C PRO A 533 -15.93 -21.41 -3.38
N PRO A 534 -16.38 -22.05 -2.28
CA PRO A 534 -17.60 -21.63 -1.61
C PRO A 534 -17.47 -20.15 -1.25
N PRO A 535 -18.56 -19.37 -1.37
CA PRO A 535 -18.50 -17.94 -1.08
C PRO A 535 -18.04 -17.74 0.38
N PRO A 536 -17.03 -16.88 0.64
CA PRO A 536 -16.81 -16.40 2.00
C PRO A 536 -18.10 -15.71 2.48
N PRO A 537 -18.56 -15.97 3.72
CA PRO A 537 -19.74 -15.34 4.27
C PRO A 537 -19.55 -13.82 4.40
N ALA A 538 -20.67 -13.10 4.37
CA ALA A 538 -20.73 -11.65 4.38
C ALA A 538 -20.04 -11.03 5.61
N ASN A 539 -19.10 -10.12 5.38
CA ASN A 539 -18.68 -9.14 6.39
C ASN A 539 -19.89 -8.28 6.77
N ALA A 540 -20.16 -8.13 8.07
CA ALA A 540 -20.99 -7.07 8.63
C ALA A 540 -20.73 -6.93 10.14
N PRO A 541 -20.89 -5.74 10.75
CA PRO A 541 -20.68 -4.39 10.22
C PRO A 541 -19.67 -3.60 11.09
N ALA A 542 -18.88 -2.71 10.48
CA ALA A 542 -18.59 -1.44 11.14
C ALA A 542 -19.95 -0.73 11.30
N ARG A 543 -20.27 -0.31 12.51
CA ARG A 543 -21.52 0.35 12.93
C ARG A 543 -22.29 1.03 11.78
N THR A 544 -23.42 0.45 11.40
CA THR A 544 -24.49 0.94 10.49
C THR A 544 -24.27 2.30 9.79
N GLU A 545 -23.89 2.25 8.52
CA GLU A 545 -24.60 2.93 7.43
C GLU A 545 -24.83 1.93 6.29
N GLN A 546 -25.97 2.03 5.63
CA GLN A 546 -26.50 1.03 4.71
C GLN A 546 -25.67 0.96 3.42
N VAL A 547 -24.87 -0.09 3.27
CA VAL A 547 -24.26 -0.43 1.97
C VAL A 547 -25.36 -0.91 1.02
N ALA A 548 -25.68 -0.10 0.02
CA ALA A 548 -26.63 -0.45 -1.03
C ALA A 548 -26.04 -1.57 -1.90
N THR A 549 -26.77 -2.69 -1.99
CA THR A 549 -26.57 -3.70 -3.01
C THR A 549 -27.02 -3.15 -4.36
N TYR A 550 -26.12 -3.12 -5.35
CA TYR A 550 -26.42 -2.71 -6.71
C TYR A 550 -27.25 -3.80 -7.42
N ASP A 551 -28.57 -3.61 -7.50
CA ASP A 551 -29.43 -4.32 -8.46
C ASP A 551 -29.56 -3.48 -9.73
N VAL A 552 -28.98 -3.95 -10.83
CA VAL A 552 -29.18 -3.36 -12.16
C VAL A 552 -30.57 -3.76 -12.66
N ALA A 553 -31.56 -2.89 -12.44
CA ALA A 553 -32.89 -3.06 -13.02
C ALA A 553 -32.92 -2.54 -14.46
N GLU A 554 -33.14 -3.46 -15.41
CA GLU A 554 -33.51 -3.15 -16.79
C GLU A 554 -34.68 -2.16 -16.82
N THR A 555 -34.47 -0.99 -17.44
CA THR A 555 -35.58 -0.20 -17.98
C THR A 555 -35.21 0.38 -19.34
N ALA A 556 -35.71 -0.29 -20.38
CA ALA A 556 -35.75 0.24 -21.73
C ALA A 556 -36.72 1.43 -21.80
N THR A 557 -36.20 2.62 -22.14
CA THR A 557 -37.01 3.64 -22.82
C THR A 557 -36.15 4.53 -23.70
N SER A 558 -36.57 4.65 -24.96
CA SER A 558 -35.97 5.50 -26.00
C SER A 558 -36.14 7.00 -25.71
N ALA A 559 -35.07 7.77 -25.89
CA ALA A 559 -35.17 9.16 -26.34
C ALA A 559 -33.89 9.55 -27.09
N ALA A 560 -34.08 10.13 -28.26
CA ALA A 560 -33.09 10.42 -29.28
C ALA A 560 -32.41 11.79 -29.09
N ASP A 561 -31.24 11.90 -29.72
CA ASP A 561 -30.54 13.11 -30.17
C ASP A 561 -30.22 14.21 -29.15
N ALA A 562 -28.97 14.22 -28.71
CA ALA A 562 -28.18 15.46 -28.61
C ALA A 562 -26.70 15.15 -28.91
N ALA A 563 -26.18 15.83 -29.92
CA ALA A 563 -24.87 15.62 -30.51
C ALA A 563 -23.74 16.38 -29.81
N ASN A 564 -22.52 15.84 -30.00
CA ASN A 564 -21.19 16.46 -29.95
C ASN A 564 -20.56 16.78 -28.58
N ALA A 565 -19.57 15.96 -28.19
CA ALA A 565 -18.15 16.27 -28.39
C ALA A 565 -17.30 15.04 -28.05
N VAL A 566 -16.69 14.42 -29.06
CA VAL A 566 -15.64 13.40 -28.87
C VAL A 566 -14.35 14.14 -28.57
N VAL A 567 -13.87 14.05 -27.32
CA VAL A 567 -12.53 14.49 -26.94
C VAL A 567 -11.67 13.25 -26.73
N VAL A 568 -10.69 13.10 -27.60
CA VAL A 568 -9.66 12.07 -27.62
C VAL A 568 -8.73 12.28 -26.42
N THR A 569 -8.68 11.36 -25.47
CA THR A 569 -7.56 11.24 -24.52
C THR A 569 -6.55 10.24 -25.08
N GLY A 570 -6.00 10.57 -26.24
CA GLY A 570 -4.79 9.96 -26.77
C GLY A 570 -3.63 10.90 -26.51
N THR A 571 -2.54 10.40 -25.95
CA THR A 571 -1.31 11.18 -25.80
C THR A 571 -0.55 11.11 -27.11
N ALA A 572 -0.83 12.05 -28.02
CA ALA A 572 0.05 12.29 -29.14
C ALA A 572 1.36 12.93 -28.62
N LEU A 573 2.43 12.14 -28.50
CA LEU A 573 3.79 12.66 -28.40
C LEU A 573 4.17 13.27 -29.76
N SER A 574 3.84 14.55 -29.95
CA SER A 574 4.40 15.37 -31.03
C SER A 574 5.10 16.56 -30.40
N ALA A 575 6.43 16.57 -30.51
CA ALA A 575 7.27 17.68 -30.09
C ALA A 575 7.03 18.89 -31.01
N ASP A 576 6.27 19.88 -30.52
CA ASP A 576 6.60 21.31 -30.67
C ASP A 576 5.50 22.17 -30.05
N ALA A 577 5.83 22.91 -28.99
CA ALA A 577 5.01 24.00 -28.49
C ALA A 577 5.90 25.15 -28.06
N THR A 578 6.32 26.00 -29.01
CA THR A 578 6.46 27.47 -28.85
C THR A 578 6.92 28.13 -30.16
N ALA A 579 6.02 28.77 -30.91
CA ALA A 579 6.25 30.02 -31.67
C ALA A 579 4.97 30.48 -32.41
N PRO A 580 4.73 31.79 -32.56
CA PRO A 580 3.54 32.31 -33.20
C PRO A 580 3.63 32.25 -34.74
N ALA A 581 2.46 32.10 -35.37
CA ALA A 581 2.28 31.90 -36.79
C ALA A 581 2.85 33.04 -37.66
N GLU A 582 3.81 32.71 -38.52
CA GLU A 582 4.07 33.42 -39.78
C GLU A 582 3.92 32.44 -40.95
N GLU A 583 3.14 32.83 -41.94
CA GLU A 583 2.87 32.08 -43.16
C GLU A 583 4.17 31.86 -43.95
N MET A 584 4.59 30.60 -44.09
CA MET A 584 5.53 30.21 -45.13
C MET A 584 5.15 28.83 -45.67
N THR A 585 4.75 28.84 -46.94
CA THR A 585 4.44 27.66 -47.74
C THR A 585 5.71 26.87 -48.03
N ASP A 586 5.85 25.68 -47.46
CA ASP A 586 6.65 24.62 -48.08
C ASP A 586 6.10 23.24 -47.69
N ALA A 587 6.23 22.28 -48.61
CA ALA A 587 5.53 21.00 -48.61
C ALA A 587 5.83 20.14 -47.36
N ALA A 588 4.83 20.01 -46.48
CA ALA A 588 4.85 19.06 -45.38
C ALA A 588 4.68 17.62 -45.91
N ALA A 589 5.60 16.74 -45.54
CA ALA A 589 5.42 15.30 -45.66
C ALA A 589 4.21 14.87 -44.83
N THR A 590 3.26 14.19 -45.44
CA THR A 590 2.05 13.66 -44.80
C THR A 590 2.44 12.59 -43.77
N PRO A 591 1.90 12.60 -42.53
CA PRO A 591 2.08 11.50 -41.60
C PRO A 591 1.42 10.23 -42.17
N GLN A 592 2.18 9.16 -42.37
CA GLN A 592 1.64 7.85 -42.75
C GLN A 592 1.04 7.16 -41.51
N GLY A 593 -0.28 6.91 -41.54
CA GLY A 593 -1.02 6.07 -40.59
C GLY A 593 -1.50 6.77 -39.32
N THR A 594 -2.74 6.52 -38.89
CA THR A 594 -3.36 7.02 -37.64
C THR A 594 -3.70 5.86 -36.69
N ILE A 595 -3.51 6.03 -35.38
CA ILE A 595 -4.05 5.11 -34.37
C ILE A 595 -5.41 5.69 -34.02
N GLU A 596 -6.47 4.92 -34.25
CA GLU A 596 -7.84 5.29 -33.90
C GLU A 596 -8.24 4.50 -32.66
N VAL A 597 -8.58 5.18 -31.57
CA VAL A 597 -9.17 4.55 -30.38
C VAL A 597 -10.68 4.49 -30.58
N VAL A 598 -11.25 3.28 -30.50
CA VAL A 598 -12.65 3.01 -30.86
C VAL A 598 -13.48 2.57 -29.65
N GLY A 599 -12.86 1.91 -28.68
CA GLY A 599 -13.51 1.41 -27.48
C GLY A 599 -12.71 1.67 -26.21
N GLY A 600 -13.46 1.98 -25.16
CA GLY A 600 -12.96 2.57 -23.93
C GLY A 600 -14.05 3.48 -23.38
N GLU A 601 -15.28 2.97 -23.32
CA GLU A 601 -16.35 3.62 -22.57
C GLU A 601 -15.87 3.66 -21.13
N TRP A 602 -15.40 4.83 -20.71
CA TRP A 602 -15.38 5.20 -19.30
C TRP A 602 -16.78 4.94 -18.76
N ALA A 603 -16.87 4.36 -17.57
CA ALA A 603 -18.10 3.96 -16.88
C ALA A 603 -19.00 5.17 -16.53
N ALA A 604 -19.43 5.93 -17.54
CA ALA A 604 -20.34 7.06 -17.46
C ALA A 604 -21.76 6.62 -17.05
N ASP A 605 -21.97 5.33 -16.83
CA ASP A 605 -23.22 4.74 -16.38
C ASP A 605 -23.36 4.70 -14.86
N ARG A 606 -22.28 4.87 -14.09
CA ARG A 606 -22.36 4.92 -12.63
C ARG A 606 -23.21 6.13 -12.15
N PRO A 607 -24.15 5.94 -11.21
CA PRO A 607 -25.07 7.01 -10.80
C PRO A 607 -24.40 8.27 -10.28
N TYR A 608 -23.31 8.16 -9.50
CA TYR A 608 -22.62 9.32 -8.93
C TYR A 608 -21.86 10.14 -9.99
N ILE A 609 -21.31 9.49 -11.02
CA ILE A 609 -20.65 10.18 -12.14
C ILE A 609 -21.66 11.06 -12.89
N ARG A 610 -22.86 10.55 -13.15
CA ARG A 610 -23.93 11.32 -13.79
C ARG A 610 -24.32 12.54 -12.96
N GLN A 611 -24.41 12.39 -11.64
CA GLN A 611 -24.69 13.53 -10.76
C GLN A 611 -23.62 14.62 -10.85
N TRP A 612 -22.34 14.28 -10.98
CA TRP A 612 -21.27 15.28 -11.16
C TRP A 612 -21.37 15.99 -12.50
N ILE A 613 -21.69 15.25 -13.58
CA ILE A 613 -21.91 15.81 -14.92
C ILE A 613 -23.12 16.76 -14.91
N ASP A 614 -24.23 16.34 -14.31
CA ASP A 614 -25.47 17.12 -14.23
C ASP A 614 -25.34 18.35 -13.32
N ALA A 615 -24.44 18.31 -12.33
CA ALA A 615 -24.19 19.43 -11.42
C ALA A 615 -23.41 20.58 -12.07
N ASP A 616 -22.67 20.32 -13.16
CA ASP A 616 -21.88 21.31 -13.90
C ASP A 616 -20.96 22.13 -12.97
N ASP A 617 -21.07 23.47 -12.96
CA ASP A 617 -20.29 24.35 -12.07
C ASP A 617 -20.49 24.09 -10.56
N ARG A 618 -21.56 23.39 -10.17
CA ARG A 618 -21.84 23.01 -8.76
C ARG A 618 -21.28 21.64 -8.39
N TRP A 619 -20.37 21.10 -9.19
CA TRP A 619 -19.81 19.77 -8.96
C TRP A 619 -19.19 19.56 -7.58
N ILE A 620 -18.64 20.60 -6.94
CA ILE A 620 -18.03 20.48 -5.60
C ILE A 620 -19.07 19.98 -4.58
N ASP A 621 -20.29 20.50 -4.65
CA ASP A 621 -21.37 20.10 -3.75
C ASP A 621 -21.84 18.67 -4.08
N ALA A 622 -21.93 18.33 -5.37
CA ALA A 622 -22.32 16.99 -5.82
C ALA A 622 -21.27 15.93 -5.43
N VAL A 623 -19.98 16.23 -5.56
CA VAL A 623 -18.92 15.34 -5.11
C VAL A 623 -19.03 15.10 -3.61
N ARG A 624 -19.20 16.15 -2.80
CA ARG A 624 -19.36 16.03 -1.35
C ARG A 624 -20.56 15.16 -0.96
N GLU A 625 -21.69 15.33 -1.64
CA GLU A 625 -22.90 14.51 -1.41
C GLU A 625 -22.63 13.04 -1.73
N THR A 626 -22.03 12.76 -2.90
CA THR A 626 -21.72 11.38 -3.30
C THR A 626 -20.57 10.74 -2.51
N GLU A 627 -19.62 11.54 -1.99
CA GLU A 627 -18.49 11.07 -1.16
C GLU A 627 -18.97 10.53 0.17
N ALA A 628 -20.00 11.15 0.77
CA ALA A 628 -20.61 10.64 1.98
C ALA A 628 -21.21 9.23 1.80
N GLU A 629 -21.71 8.91 0.60
CA GLU A 629 -22.35 7.61 0.31
C GLU A 629 -21.38 6.56 -0.26
N HIS A 630 -20.37 7.00 -1.03
CA HIS A 630 -19.53 6.13 -1.86
C HIS A 630 -18.03 6.28 -1.62
N GLY A 631 -17.59 7.29 -0.87
CA GLY A 631 -16.19 7.65 -0.64
C GLY A 631 -15.42 6.71 0.30
N ALA A 632 -15.98 5.56 0.68
CA ALA A 632 -15.33 4.58 1.56
C ALA A 632 -14.39 3.60 0.81
N ILE A 633 -14.36 3.64 -0.52
CA ILE A 633 -13.54 2.73 -1.36
C ILE A 633 -12.68 3.48 -2.38
N PRO A 634 -11.50 2.93 -2.77
CA PRO A 634 -10.62 3.52 -3.77
C PRO A 634 -11.31 3.84 -5.12
N LEU A 635 -12.21 2.97 -5.60
CA LEU A 635 -12.89 3.14 -6.89
C LEU A 635 -13.54 4.52 -7.05
N PHE A 636 -14.17 5.05 -6.00
CA PHE A 636 -14.82 6.36 -6.04
C PHE A 636 -13.85 7.49 -6.43
N TYR A 637 -12.67 7.53 -5.80
CA TYR A 637 -11.67 8.56 -6.04
C TYR A 637 -10.94 8.35 -7.37
N LEU A 638 -10.76 7.09 -7.79
CA LEU A 638 -10.27 6.77 -9.12
C LEU A 638 -11.26 7.30 -10.19
N ASP A 639 -12.55 7.08 -10.05
CA ASP A 639 -13.54 7.63 -10.98
C ASP A 639 -13.55 9.15 -11.00
N LEU A 640 -13.47 9.76 -9.82
CA LEU A 640 -13.37 11.20 -9.66
C LEU A 640 -12.14 11.76 -10.40
N ALA A 641 -11.00 11.09 -10.29
CA ALA A 641 -9.77 11.46 -10.97
C ALA A 641 -9.90 11.44 -12.50
N ASP A 642 -10.47 10.37 -13.06
CA ASP A 642 -10.66 10.25 -14.50
C ASP A 642 -11.68 11.26 -15.03
N TRP A 643 -12.75 11.52 -14.28
CA TRP A 643 -13.71 12.57 -14.61
C TRP A 643 -13.05 13.96 -14.66
N HIS A 644 -12.23 14.30 -13.65
CA HIS A 644 -11.47 15.54 -13.62
C HIS A 644 -10.50 15.65 -14.80
N PHE A 645 -9.77 14.58 -15.09
CA PHE A 645 -8.79 14.56 -16.18
C PHE A 645 -9.46 14.79 -17.54
N ARG A 646 -10.58 14.11 -17.80
CA ARG A 646 -11.38 14.26 -19.03
C ARG A 646 -11.94 15.66 -19.21
N ALA A 647 -12.24 16.34 -18.11
CA ALA A 647 -12.66 17.74 -18.13
C ALA A 647 -11.49 18.75 -18.16
N GLY A 648 -10.24 18.30 -18.29
CA GLY A 648 -9.04 19.13 -18.33
C GLY A 648 -8.59 19.70 -16.98
N ARG A 649 -9.18 19.26 -15.86
CA ARG A 649 -8.82 19.68 -14.50
C ARG A 649 -7.70 18.81 -13.93
N VAL A 650 -6.51 18.90 -14.54
CA VAL A 650 -5.38 17.98 -14.27
C VAL A 650 -4.94 17.96 -12.80
N GLU A 651 -4.86 19.10 -12.12
CA GLU A 651 -4.44 19.12 -10.71
C GLU A 651 -5.47 18.45 -9.78
N GLU A 652 -6.77 18.63 -10.04
CA GLU A 652 -7.82 17.90 -9.31
C GLU A 652 -7.80 16.41 -9.64
N ALA A 653 -7.47 16.03 -10.87
CA ALA A 653 -7.32 14.63 -11.25
C ALA A 653 -6.20 13.94 -10.46
N ARG A 654 -5.04 14.60 -10.35
CA ARG A 654 -3.91 14.11 -9.54
C ARG A 654 -4.29 14.00 -8.08
N ARG A 655 -4.88 15.05 -7.52
CA ARG A 655 -5.34 15.09 -6.14
C ARG A 655 -6.36 13.99 -5.84
N ALA A 656 -7.34 13.76 -6.72
CA ALA A 656 -8.31 12.67 -6.56
C ALA A 656 -7.66 11.28 -6.69
N ALA A 657 -6.72 11.06 -7.61
CA ALA A 657 -6.03 9.76 -7.69
C ALA A 657 -5.22 9.48 -6.42
N GLU A 658 -4.51 10.47 -5.90
CA GLU A 658 -3.72 10.36 -4.67
C GLU A 658 -4.59 10.09 -3.44
N ALA A 659 -5.80 10.65 -3.38
CA ALA A 659 -6.76 10.38 -2.31
C ALA A 659 -7.09 8.90 -2.15
N ALA A 660 -7.12 8.12 -3.23
CA ALA A 660 -7.39 6.68 -3.17
C ALA A 660 -6.39 5.92 -2.27
N LEU A 661 -5.19 6.48 -2.03
CA LEU A 661 -4.16 5.90 -1.17
C LEU A 661 -4.33 6.20 0.32
N ASP A 662 -5.34 6.97 0.72
CA ASP A 662 -5.69 7.20 2.13
C ASP A 662 -6.72 6.17 2.66
N LEU A 663 -7.35 5.41 1.78
CA LEU A 663 -8.49 4.56 2.10
C LEU A 663 -8.04 3.30 2.86
N PRO A 664 -8.78 2.84 3.89
CA PRO A 664 -8.44 1.63 4.63
C PRO A 664 -8.39 0.36 3.76
N THR A 665 -9.24 0.28 2.73
CA THR A 665 -9.33 -0.87 1.82
C THR A 665 -8.34 -0.82 0.67
N ARG A 666 -7.41 0.15 0.65
CA ARG A 666 -6.37 0.22 -0.38
C ARG A 666 -5.45 -0.99 -0.31
N ASP A 667 -4.94 -1.37 -1.46
CA ASP A 667 -3.95 -2.43 -1.61
C ASP A 667 -2.84 -2.01 -2.59
N ASN A 668 -1.95 -2.94 -2.91
CA ASN A 668 -0.88 -2.68 -3.88
C ASN A 668 -1.41 -2.51 -5.31
N GLN A 669 -2.60 -3.04 -5.61
CA GLN A 669 -3.28 -2.75 -6.88
C GLN A 669 -3.74 -1.29 -6.91
N THR A 670 -4.27 -0.75 -5.81
CA THR A 670 -4.56 0.69 -5.69
C THR A 670 -3.30 1.52 -5.97
N LEU A 671 -2.18 1.15 -5.34
CA LEU A 671 -0.88 1.81 -5.54
C LEU A 671 -0.43 1.80 -7.01
N GLU A 672 -0.54 0.66 -7.68
CA GLU A 672 -0.20 0.51 -9.09
C GLU A 672 -1.09 1.38 -9.99
N ILE A 673 -2.42 1.34 -9.79
CA ILE A 673 -3.39 2.14 -10.57
C ILE A 673 -3.12 3.64 -10.39
N VAL A 674 -2.92 4.10 -9.15
CA VAL A 674 -2.63 5.51 -8.87
C VAL A 674 -1.34 5.94 -9.54
N ALA A 675 -0.27 5.15 -9.44
CA ALA A 675 0.99 5.49 -10.08
C ALA A 675 0.86 5.60 -11.62
N GLN A 676 0.19 4.64 -12.26
CA GLN A 676 -0.07 4.68 -13.72
C GLN A 676 -0.89 5.90 -14.13
N ARG A 677 -1.90 6.27 -13.34
CA ARG A 677 -2.71 7.48 -13.59
C ARG A 677 -1.89 8.75 -13.39
N LEU A 678 -1.03 8.82 -12.40
CA LEU A 678 -0.13 9.95 -12.21
C LEU A 678 0.85 10.11 -13.39
N VAL A 679 1.34 9.01 -13.97
CA VAL A 679 2.08 9.06 -15.25
C VAL A 679 1.23 9.72 -16.34
N ARG A 680 -0.02 9.25 -16.54
CA ARG A 680 -0.96 9.81 -17.53
C ARG A 680 -1.26 11.29 -17.27
N TYR A 681 -1.40 11.69 -16.01
CA TYR A 681 -1.69 13.06 -15.62
C TYR A 681 -0.43 13.95 -15.59
N GLY A 682 0.73 13.43 -15.99
CA GLY A 682 2.01 14.17 -16.10
C GLY A 682 2.74 14.42 -14.78
N ALA A 683 2.38 13.70 -13.70
CA ALA A 683 3.06 13.74 -12.40
C ALA A 683 4.12 12.62 -12.31
N HIS A 684 5.09 12.62 -13.22
CA HIS A 684 6.05 11.52 -13.38
C HIS A 684 6.89 11.24 -12.12
N ASP A 685 7.37 12.28 -11.42
CA ASP A 685 8.23 12.10 -10.23
C ASP A 685 7.50 11.33 -9.12
N ARG A 686 6.24 11.69 -8.85
CA ARG A 686 5.41 10.98 -7.86
C ARG A 686 5.08 9.56 -8.31
N ALA A 687 4.71 9.39 -9.58
CA ALA A 687 4.45 8.06 -10.11
C ALA A 687 5.67 7.13 -9.96
N ILE A 688 6.87 7.62 -10.27
CA ILE A 688 8.13 6.88 -10.12
C ILE A 688 8.38 6.53 -8.65
N ALA A 689 8.19 7.47 -7.71
CA ALA A 689 8.35 7.19 -6.28
C ALA A 689 7.38 6.11 -5.77
N LEU A 690 6.10 6.14 -6.21
CA LEU A 690 5.12 5.11 -5.87
C LEU A 690 5.46 3.75 -6.50
N LEU A 691 6.00 3.74 -7.73
CA LEU A 691 6.44 2.51 -8.40
C LEU A 691 7.69 1.91 -7.75
N GLU A 692 8.61 2.74 -7.26
CA GLU A 692 9.76 2.29 -6.45
C GLU A 692 9.28 1.61 -5.16
N LEU A 693 8.30 2.19 -4.47
CA LEU A 693 7.65 1.57 -3.31
C LEU A 693 6.97 0.25 -3.68
N LEU A 694 6.27 0.18 -4.82
CA LEU A 694 5.63 -1.05 -5.29
C LEU A 694 6.64 -2.14 -5.64
N VAL A 695 7.78 -1.78 -6.25
CA VAL A 695 8.89 -2.72 -6.55
C VAL A 695 9.46 -3.34 -5.29
N ASP A 696 9.49 -2.60 -4.18
CA ASP A 696 9.90 -3.09 -2.87
C ASP A 696 8.86 -4.05 -2.27
N ARG A 697 7.57 -3.71 -2.37
CA ARG A 697 6.46 -4.53 -1.83
C ARG A 697 6.22 -5.84 -2.59
N GLU A 698 6.44 -5.84 -3.90
CA GLU A 698 6.06 -6.95 -4.80
C GLU A 698 7.23 -7.37 -5.69
N ALA A 699 8.34 -7.74 -5.03
CA ALA A 699 9.58 -8.07 -5.69
C ALA A 699 9.56 -9.41 -6.47
N GLU A 700 8.57 -10.26 -6.21
CA GLU A 700 8.36 -11.60 -6.76
C GLU A 700 7.74 -11.62 -8.16
N ARG A 701 7.07 -10.54 -8.60
CA ARG A 701 6.52 -10.40 -9.96
C ARG A 701 7.28 -9.35 -10.81
N PRO A 702 7.28 -9.48 -12.15
CA PRO A 702 8.02 -8.57 -13.04
C PRO A 702 7.39 -7.19 -13.20
N HIS A 703 6.06 -7.12 -13.09
CA HIS A 703 5.24 -5.99 -13.48
C HIS A 703 5.63 -4.66 -12.80
N PRO A 704 5.82 -4.55 -11.47
CA PRO A 704 6.23 -3.30 -10.84
C PRO A 704 7.50 -2.71 -11.44
N ARG A 705 8.50 -3.57 -11.74
CA ARG A 705 9.76 -3.13 -12.34
C ARG A 705 9.59 -2.71 -13.79
N MET A 706 8.76 -3.43 -14.55
CA MET A 706 8.45 -3.04 -15.93
C MET A 706 7.73 -1.69 -15.96
N GLN A 707 6.74 -1.47 -15.08
CA GLN A 707 6.02 -0.20 -14.98
C GLN A 707 6.94 0.95 -14.55
N LEU A 708 7.82 0.72 -13.57
CA LEU A 708 8.86 1.69 -13.20
C LEU A 708 9.73 2.09 -14.39
N ALA A 709 10.19 1.11 -15.18
CA ALA A 709 10.98 1.39 -16.37
C ALA A 709 10.19 2.15 -17.46
N LEU A 710 8.92 1.83 -17.66
CA LEU A 710 8.06 2.55 -18.60
C LEU A 710 7.82 4.00 -18.14
N ALA A 711 7.56 4.22 -16.85
CA ALA A 711 7.39 5.55 -16.27
C ALA A 711 8.68 6.40 -16.39
N LEU A 712 9.84 5.81 -16.10
CA LEU A 712 11.14 6.44 -16.32
C LEU A 712 11.34 6.78 -17.79
N ALA A 713 11.08 5.85 -18.71
CA ALA A 713 11.21 6.11 -20.14
C ALA A 713 10.29 7.25 -20.60
N GLN A 714 9.06 7.30 -20.08
CA GLN A 714 8.13 8.37 -20.39
C GLN A 714 8.60 9.73 -19.86
N ARG A 715 9.06 9.82 -18.61
CA ARG A 715 9.68 11.05 -18.08
C ARG A 715 10.91 11.44 -18.89
N GLY A 716 11.75 10.46 -19.23
CA GLY A 716 12.93 10.60 -20.08
C GLY A 716 12.62 11.25 -21.43
N ARG A 717 11.56 10.82 -22.10
CA ARG A 717 11.10 11.40 -23.37
C ARG A 717 10.47 12.78 -23.19
N ALA A 718 9.59 12.93 -22.19
CA ALA A 718 8.86 14.18 -21.96
C ALA A 718 9.75 15.34 -21.51
N GLU A 719 10.78 15.05 -20.71
CA GLU A 719 11.68 16.04 -20.11
C GLU A 719 13.08 16.03 -20.73
N ASN A 720 13.30 15.22 -21.78
CA ASN A 720 14.58 15.03 -22.45
C ASN A 720 15.73 14.59 -21.49
N ARG A 721 15.40 13.67 -20.57
CA ARG A 721 16.29 13.13 -19.54
C ARG A 721 16.87 11.78 -19.98
N ARG A 722 18.07 11.83 -20.58
CA ARG A 722 18.77 10.63 -21.08
C ARG A 722 19.02 9.61 -19.97
N GLU A 723 19.31 10.06 -18.75
CA GLU A 723 19.57 9.19 -17.60
C GLU A 723 18.38 8.28 -17.27
N ASP A 724 17.15 8.78 -17.43
CA ASP A 724 15.95 7.99 -17.18
C ASP A 724 15.77 6.89 -18.23
N LEU A 725 16.08 7.19 -19.51
CA LEU A 725 16.07 6.19 -20.58
C LEU A 725 17.12 5.10 -20.34
N VAL A 726 18.32 5.48 -19.85
CA VAL A 726 19.36 4.53 -19.46
C VAL A 726 18.90 3.66 -18.29
N GLN A 727 18.31 4.26 -17.25
CA GLN A 727 17.81 3.54 -16.08
C GLN A 727 16.67 2.59 -16.46
N ALA A 728 15.71 3.04 -17.28
CA ALA A 728 14.64 2.21 -17.83
C ALA A 728 15.20 1.01 -18.60
N GLN A 729 16.23 1.23 -19.44
CA GLN A 729 16.88 0.17 -20.20
C GLN A 729 17.53 -0.86 -19.27
N HIS A 730 18.21 -0.40 -18.22
CA HIS A 730 18.85 -1.29 -17.23
C HIS A 730 17.81 -2.11 -16.48
N ILE A 731 16.71 -1.50 -16.03
CA ILE A 731 15.63 -2.20 -15.33
C ILE A 731 15.01 -3.25 -16.26
N MET A 732 14.68 -2.92 -17.51
CA MET A 732 14.14 -3.89 -18.48
C MET A 732 15.12 -5.04 -18.76
N ALA A 733 16.42 -4.75 -18.88
CA ALA A 733 17.43 -5.79 -19.01
C ALA A 733 17.50 -6.70 -17.77
N GLN A 734 17.40 -6.13 -16.56
CA GLN A 734 17.35 -6.92 -15.33
C GLN A 734 16.10 -7.80 -15.25
N VAL A 735 14.93 -7.26 -15.61
CA VAL A 735 13.68 -8.03 -15.69
C VAL A 735 13.84 -9.18 -16.67
N ALA A 736 14.46 -8.96 -17.83
CA ALA A 736 14.71 -10.01 -18.81
C ALA A 736 15.64 -11.11 -18.29
N MET A 737 16.75 -10.73 -17.64
CA MET A 737 17.75 -11.68 -17.17
C MET A 737 17.33 -12.43 -15.90
N LYS A 738 16.39 -11.89 -15.11
CA LYS A 738 15.85 -12.56 -13.94
C LYS A 738 14.86 -13.66 -14.35
N ARG A 739 14.99 -14.85 -13.75
CA ARG A 739 13.97 -15.89 -13.85
C ARG A 739 12.79 -15.52 -12.97
N TRP A 740 11.59 -15.55 -13.53
CA TRP A 740 10.34 -15.31 -12.81
C TRP A 740 9.57 -16.63 -12.61
N PRO A 741 8.90 -16.82 -11.47
CA PRO A 741 8.13 -18.02 -11.20
C PRO A 741 6.79 -18.04 -11.97
N GLY A 742 6.17 -19.21 -12.05
CA GLY A 742 4.80 -19.39 -12.55
C GLY A 742 4.58 -18.90 -13.99
N ASP A 743 3.47 -18.20 -14.19
CA ASP A 743 3.02 -17.72 -15.50
C ASP A 743 3.98 -16.70 -16.14
N TYR A 744 4.85 -16.09 -15.34
CA TYR A 744 5.79 -15.06 -15.79
C TYR A 744 7.08 -15.59 -16.41
N HIS A 745 7.26 -16.92 -16.50
CA HIS A 745 8.51 -17.55 -16.97
C HIS A 745 8.98 -17.10 -18.37
N GLN A 746 8.10 -16.56 -19.22
CA GLN A 746 8.44 -16.06 -20.57
C GLN A 746 8.40 -14.52 -20.72
N VAL A 747 8.16 -13.77 -19.64
CA VAL A 747 8.14 -12.29 -19.68
C VAL A 747 9.46 -11.70 -20.18
N GLY A 748 10.57 -12.44 -20.00
CA GLY A 748 11.89 -11.97 -20.37
C GLY A 748 12.06 -11.66 -21.85
N GLU A 749 11.33 -12.34 -22.75
CA GLU A 749 11.37 -12.03 -24.18
C GLU A 749 10.78 -10.63 -24.49
N ILE A 750 9.69 -10.26 -23.82
CA ILE A 750 9.01 -8.98 -23.95
C ILE A 750 9.89 -7.88 -23.33
N ALA A 751 10.46 -8.12 -22.15
CA ALA A 751 11.38 -7.19 -21.51
C ALA A 751 12.67 -6.96 -22.34
N LEU A 752 13.19 -7.98 -23.03
CA LEU A 752 14.29 -7.80 -24.00
C LEU A 752 13.90 -6.90 -25.17
N ALA A 753 12.66 -7.01 -25.67
CA ALA A 753 12.17 -6.14 -26.71
C ALA A 753 12.16 -4.69 -26.26
N GLU A 754 11.58 -4.42 -25.07
CA GLU A 754 11.57 -3.07 -24.47
C GLU A 754 12.99 -2.52 -24.29
N ALA A 755 13.90 -3.32 -23.73
CA ALA A 755 15.29 -2.93 -23.54
C ALA A 755 15.96 -2.55 -24.87
N ASN A 756 15.70 -3.30 -25.94
CA ASN A 756 16.26 -3.02 -27.27
C ASN A 756 15.61 -1.82 -27.96
N GLY A 757 14.33 -1.54 -27.71
CA GLY A 757 13.68 -0.30 -28.11
C GLY A 757 14.38 0.91 -27.51
N LEU A 758 14.61 0.88 -26.19
CA LEU A 758 15.34 1.93 -25.50
C LEU A 758 16.80 2.08 -25.99
N ILE A 759 17.47 0.97 -26.34
CA ILE A 759 18.80 1.03 -26.98
C ILE A 759 18.75 1.79 -28.31
N ALA A 760 17.70 1.60 -29.13
CA ALA A 760 17.55 2.32 -30.39
C ALA A 760 17.41 3.84 -30.16
N GLU A 761 16.59 4.24 -29.19
CA GLU A 761 16.42 5.64 -28.77
C GLU A 761 17.72 6.25 -28.20
N LEU A 762 18.52 5.46 -27.48
CA LEU A 762 19.78 5.91 -26.88
C LEU A 762 20.93 6.12 -27.88
N GLY A 763 20.73 5.82 -29.16
CA GLY A 763 21.74 5.93 -30.22
C GLY A 763 22.32 4.58 -30.70
N GLY A 764 21.68 3.47 -30.33
CA GLY A 764 22.03 2.12 -30.78
C GLY A 764 23.04 1.39 -29.91
N ALA A 765 23.48 0.21 -30.39
CA ALA A 765 24.26 -0.77 -29.63
C ALA A 765 25.62 -0.29 -29.08
N ASN A 766 26.12 0.86 -29.54
CA ASN A 766 27.40 1.43 -29.12
C ASN A 766 27.24 2.61 -28.13
N ALA A 767 26.02 2.91 -27.68
CA ALA A 767 25.81 3.92 -26.64
C ALA A 767 26.55 3.51 -25.35
N GLU A 768 27.28 4.46 -24.76
CA GLU A 768 28.27 4.19 -23.68
C GLU A 768 27.66 3.55 -22.43
N ASP A 769 26.37 3.76 -22.18
CA ASP A 769 25.68 3.34 -20.96
C ASP A 769 24.82 2.07 -21.12
N VAL A 770 24.83 1.42 -22.28
CA VAL A 770 24.02 0.21 -22.51
C VAL A 770 24.63 -0.99 -21.78
N ARG A 771 23.83 -1.63 -20.92
CA ARG A 771 24.24 -2.83 -20.15
C ARG A 771 23.37 -4.03 -20.52
N LEU A 772 23.74 -4.71 -21.60
CA LEU A 772 23.12 -5.95 -22.05
C LEU A 772 24.17 -6.81 -22.77
N ASP A 773 24.11 -8.14 -22.61
CA ASP A 773 24.96 -9.05 -23.38
C ASP A 773 24.72 -8.82 -24.88
N ARG A 774 25.81 -8.67 -25.65
CA ARG A 774 25.75 -8.40 -27.10
C ARG A 774 24.93 -9.43 -27.88
N THR A 775 24.80 -10.65 -27.36
CA THR A 775 23.96 -11.71 -27.94
C THR A 775 22.47 -11.34 -27.97
N PHE A 776 22.03 -10.52 -27.01
CA PHE A 776 20.67 -10.03 -26.86
C PHE A 776 20.43 -8.65 -27.47
N ILE A 777 21.47 -7.96 -27.95
CA ILE A 777 21.32 -6.64 -28.59
C ILE A 777 20.89 -6.83 -30.05
N ALA A 778 19.61 -6.59 -30.33
CA ALA A 778 19.01 -6.54 -31.65
C ALA A 778 17.72 -5.70 -31.61
N ALA A 779 17.70 -4.53 -32.25
CA ALA A 779 16.56 -3.61 -32.23
C ALA A 779 15.26 -4.19 -32.83
N MET A 780 15.38 -5.06 -33.86
CA MET A 780 14.27 -5.74 -34.55
C MET A 780 13.03 -4.85 -34.75
N PRO A 781 13.15 -3.71 -35.46
CA PRO A 781 12.07 -2.74 -35.57
C PRO A 781 10.83 -3.35 -36.26
N VAL A 782 9.65 -2.96 -35.81
CA VAL A 782 8.35 -3.43 -36.31
C VAL A 782 7.40 -2.26 -36.53
N ASP A 783 6.57 -2.36 -37.58
CA ASP A 783 5.60 -1.32 -37.92
C ASP A 783 4.49 -1.20 -36.87
N ILE A 784 4.01 -2.33 -36.33
CA ILE A 784 2.96 -2.38 -35.29
C ILE A 784 3.39 -3.33 -34.17
N ARG A 785 3.21 -2.88 -32.93
CA ARG A 785 3.31 -3.67 -31.70
C ARG A 785 2.13 -3.34 -30.77
N VAL A 786 1.55 -4.37 -30.17
CA VAL A 786 0.52 -4.22 -29.14
C VAL A 786 0.96 -5.01 -27.92
N THR A 787 0.89 -4.39 -26.74
CA THR A 787 1.05 -5.11 -25.47
C THR A 787 -0.13 -4.86 -24.56
N THR A 788 -0.51 -5.88 -23.79
CA THR A 788 -1.61 -5.81 -22.82
C THR A 788 -1.12 -6.25 -21.46
N VAL A 789 -1.53 -5.53 -20.43
CA VAL A 789 -1.42 -5.90 -19.01
C VAL A 789 -2.75 -5.62 -18.35
N TRP A 790 -3.00 -6.21 -17.20
CA TRP A 790 -4.24 -5.95 -16.46
C TRP A 790 -4.00 -5.85 -14.97
N ASN A 791 -4.99 -5.33 -14.24
CA ASN A 791 -4.84 -4.93 -12.84
C ASN A 791 -5.22 -6.05 -11.83
N THR A 792 -5.75 -7.19 -12.28
CA THR A 792 -6.30 -8.24 -11.40
C THR A 792 -5.69 -9.62 -11.66
N PRO A 793 -5.10 -10.29 -10.66
CA PRO A 793 -4.36 -11.54 -10.88
C PRO A 793 -5.24 -12.76 -11.21
N ARG A 794 -6.55 -12.66 -10.96
CA ARG A 794 -7.55 -13.73 -11.12
C ARG A 794 -8.39 -13.59 -12.40
N THR A 795 -7.95 -12.73 -13.32
CA THR A 795 -8.63 -12.50 -14.59
C THR A 795 -7.82 -13.16 -15.69
N ASP A 796 -8.48 -13.98 -16.50
CA ASP A 796 -7.94 -14.49 -17.76
C ASP A 796 -8.38 -13.56 -18.89
N LEU A 797 -7.41 -13.00 -19.59
CA LEU A 797 -7.55 -11.87 -20.50
C LEU A 797 -6.72 -12.11 -21.75
N ASP A 798 -7.42 -12.26 -22.88
CA ASP A 798 -6.77 -12.51 -24.16
C ASP A 798 -6.69 -11.25 -25.01
N LEU A 799 -5.50 -10.99 -25.57
CA LEU A 799 -5.27 -10.09 -26.68
C LEU A 799 -5.58 -10.78 -28.02
N TRP A 800 -6.40 -10.11 -28.83
CA TRP A 800 -6.69 -10.51 -30.20
C TRP A 800 -6.36 -9.37 -31.17
N VAL A 801 -5.76 -9.71 -32.31
CA VAL A 801 -5.55 -8.76 -33.41
C VAL A 801 -6.12 -9.32 -34.70
N VAL A 802 -7.10 -8.62 -35.27
CA VAL A 802 -7.68 -8.93 -36.58
C VAL A 802 -6.94 -8.14 -37.65
N GLU A 803 -6.20 -8.83 -38.51
CA GLU A 803 -5.41 -8.24 -39.59
C GLU A 803 -6.26 -7.87 -40.83
N PRO A 804 -5.74 -7.00 -41.72
CA PRO A 804 -6.38 -6.72 -43.01
C PRO A 804 -6.67 -8.00 -43.79
N GLY A 805 -7.95 -8.25 -44.10
CA GLY A 805 -8.41 -9.48 -44.74
C GLY A 805 -9.00 -10.52 -43.79
N GLY A 806 -9.17 -10.18 -42.50
CA GLY A 806 -9.97 -10.94 -41.53
C GLY A 806 -9.24 -12.13 -40.89
N GLU A 807 -7.91 -12.16 -40.94
CA GLU A 807 -7.15 -13.18 -40.22
C GLU A 807 -6.96 -12.75 -38.77
N GLU A 808 -7.38 -13.60 -37.83
CA GLU A 808 -7.32 -13.33 -36.40
C GLU A 808 -6.06 -13.94 -35.79
N VAL A 809 -5.29 -13.16 -35.05
CA VAL A 809 -4.08 -13.58 -34.35
C VAL A 809 -4.31 -13.47 -32.84
N GLY A 810 -3.97 -14.53 -32.11
CA GLY A 810 -4.17 -14.63 -30.66
C GLY A 810 -3.52 -15.90 -30.10
N TYR A 811 -3.87 -16.28 -28.86
CA TYR A 811 -3.25 -17.39 -28.15
C TYR A 811 -3.26 -18.73 -28.93
N ASN A 812 -4.33 -18.99 -29.69
CA ASN A 812 -4.55 -20.21 -30.47
C ASN A 812 -4.06 -20.13 -31.94
N HIS A 813 -3.74 -18.94 -32.45
CA HIS A 813 -3.18 -18.70 -33.79
C HIS A 813 -2.05 -17.68 -33.72
N ARG A 814 -0.85 -18.15 -33.36
CA ARG A 814 0.27 -17.27 -32.96
C ARG A 814 1.11 -16.70 -34.10
N LEU A 815 0.89 -17.15 -35.35
CA LEU A 815 1.60 -16.65 -36.51
C LEU A 815 0.64 -16.49 -37.70
N SER A 816 0.47 -15.27 -38.18
CA SER A 816 -0.36 -14.98 -39.35
C SER A 816 0.36 -15.26 -40.66
N ARG A 817 -0.40 -15.44 -41.75
CA ARG A 817 0.15 -15.57 -43.11
C ARG A 817 0.90 -14.32 -43.57
N ARG A 818 0.62 -13.15 -42.97
CA ARG A 818 1.29 -11.88 -43.27
C ARG A 818 2.50 -11.62 -42.37
N GLY A 819 2.80 -12.55 -41.46
CA GLY A 819 3.97 -12.51 -40.58
C GLY A 819 3.74 -11.76 -39.27
N GLY A 820 2.48 -11.53 -38.89
CA GLY A 820 2.12 -11.12 -37.53
C GLY A 820 2.42 -12.24 -36.55
N ARG A 821 2.98 -11.90 -35.40
CA ARG A 821 3.43 -12.84 -34.37
C ARG A 821 2.82 -12.48 -33.03
N TYR A 822 2.31 -13.50 -32.36
CA TYR A 822 1.94 -13.50 -30.96
C TYR A 822 3.05 -14.17 -30.14
N THR A 823 3.33 -13.69 -28.93
CA THR A 823 4.32 -14.32 -28.04
C THR A 823 3.79 -15.62 -27.43
N HIS A 824 3.22 -15.52 -26.23
CA HIS A 824 2.76 -16.62 -25.41
C HIS A 824 1.52 -16.18 -24.66
N ASP A 825 0.76 -17.19 -24.26
CA ASP A 825 -0.53 -17.08 -23.59
C ASP A 825 -0.28 -17.06 -22.08
N VAL A 826 -0.78 -16.02 -21.41
CA VAL A 826 -0.63 -15.84 -19.96
C VAL A 826 -2.02 -16.01 -19.33
N THR A 827 -2.33 -17.24 -18.95
CA THR A 827 -3.66 -17.64 -18.45
C THR A 827 -3.94 -17.25 -16.99
N GLY A 828 -3.03 -16.49 -16.36
CA GLY A 828 -3.07 -16.13 -14.94
C GLY A 828 -2.07 -15.03 -14.59
N GLY A 829 -2.27 -14.32 -13.48
CA GLY A 829 -1.43 -13.18 -13.11
C GLY A 829 -1.88 -11.88 -13.79
N PHE A 830 -0.94 -11.02 -14.21
CA PHE A 830 -1.21 -9.66 -14.73
C PHE A 830 -0.83 -9.46 -16.21
N GLY A 831 -0.56 -10.55 -16.95
CA GLY A 831 0.04 -10.52 -18.28
C GLY A 831 1.59 -10.54 -18.24
N PRO A 832 2.30 -9.88 -19.17
CA PRO A 832 1.81 -9.23 -20.38
C PRO A 832 1.67 -10.19 -21.57
N GLU A 833 0.77 -9.85 -22.50
CA GLU A 833 0.71 -10.46 -23.83
C GLU A 833 1.22 -9.48 -24.91
N GLU A 834 1.74 -10.01 -26.02
CA GLU A 834 2.37 -9.20 -27.07
C GLU A 834 2.01 -9.70 -28.49
N TYR A 835 1.48 -8.79 -29.32
CA TYR A 835 1.39 -8.94 -30.77
C TYR A 835 2.37 -8.00 -31.48
N GLN A 836 2.99 -8.47 -32.56
CA GLN A 836 3.83 -7.65 -33.45
C GLN A 836 3.70 -8.03 -34.91
N ILE A 837 3.85 -7.05 -35.80
CA ILE A 837 4.06 -7.30 -37.22
C ILE A 837 5.13 -6.38 -37.78
N ARG A 838 6.16 -6.97 -38.40
CA ARG A 838 7.32 -6.24 -38.92
C ARG A 838 6.98 -5.32 -40.09
N LYS A 839 6.19 -5.83 -41.04
CA LYS A 839 5.82 -5.13 -42.27
C LYS A 839 4.31 -5.15 -42.39
N ALA A 840 3.64 -4.17 -41.79
CA ALA A 840 2.20 -4.06 -41.84
C ALA A 840 1.76 -3.83 -43.30
N LYS A 841 0.71 -4.54 -43.72
CA LYS A 841 0.08 -4.33 -45.03
C LYS A 841 -0.96 -3.23 -44.91
N ASP A 842 -1.24 -2.55 -46.00
CA ASP A 842 -2.28 -1.52 -46.02
C ASP A 842 -3.64 -2.11 -45.60
N GLY A 843 -4.35 -1.39 -44.74
CA GLY A 843 -5.66 -1.77 -44.22
C GLY A 843 -5.82 -1.47 -42.73
N SER A 844 -6.91 -2.00 -42.15
CA SER A 844 -7.21 -1.84 -40.73
C SER A 844 -6.76 -3.08 -39.95
N TYR A 845 -5.98 -2.85 -38.90
CA TYR A 845 -5.70 -3.84 -37.86
C TYR A 845 -6.57 -3.52 -36.64
N GLN A 846 -7.44 -4.44 -36.24
CA GLN A 846 -8.34 -4.24 -35.11
C GLN A 846 -7.78 -4.92 -33.88
N VAL A 847 -7.62 -4.17 -32.79
CA VAL A 847 -7.15 -4.67 -31.50
C VAL A 847 -8.36 -4.93 -30.62
N GLU A 848 -8.54 -6.17 -30.21
CA GLU A 848 -9.66 -6.62 -29.41
C GLU A 848 -9.16 -7.31 -28.14
N VAL A 849 -9.94 -7.22 -27.06
CA VAL A 849 -9.64 -7.88 -25.78
C VAL A 849 -10.86 -8.67 -25.33
N ASN A 850 -10.65 -9.84 -24.73
CA ASN A 850 -11.71 -10.69 -24.21
C ASN A 850 -11.46 -11.07 -22.74
N THR A 851 -12.47 -10.94 -21.88
CA THR A 851 -12.43 -11.41 -20.48
C THR A 851 -13.18 -12.72 -20.30
N PHE A 852 -12.58 -13.68 -19.59
CA PHE A 852 -13.26 -14.94 -19.27
C PHE A 852 -13.72 -15.06 -17.81
N ALA A 853 -13.20 -14.24 -16.89
CA ALA A 853 -13.63 -14.20 -15.48
C ALA A 853 -13.33 -12.85 -14.82
N ALA A 854 -14.34 -12.16 -14.26
CA ALA A 854 -14.15 -10.87 -13.57
C ALA A 854 -14.17 -11.00 -12.04
N ASP A 855 -13.36 -10.18 -11.36
CA ASP A 855 -13.33 -10.12 -9.90
C ASP A 855 -14.37 -9.15 -9.33
N ARG A 856 -15.55 -9.68 -8.96
CA ARG A 856 -16.69 -8.87 -8.48
C ARG A 856 -16.53 -8.29 -7.07
N ARG A 857 -15.42 -8.55 -6.38
CA ARG A 857 -15.19 -8.12 -4.97
C ARG A 857 -13.98 -7.21 -4.80
N ASN A 858 -13.43 -6.70 -5.89
CA ASN A 858 -12.26 -5.84 -5.85
C ASN A 858 -12.63 -4.40 -5.39
N PRO A 859 -12.02 -3.87 -4.32
CA PRO A 859 -12.28 -2.49 -3.86
C PRO A 859 -11.85 -1.42 -4.87
N ASN A 860 -11.01 -1.78 -5.85
CA ASN A 860 -10.55 -0.92 -6.95
C ASN A 860 -11.50 -0.93 -8.15
N GLY A 861 -12.62 -1.67 -8.09
CA GLY A 861 -13.59 -1.82 -9.18
C GLY A 861 -13.29 -2.97 -10.14
N PRO A 862 -13.97 -2.99 -11.30
CA PRO A 862 -13.83 -4.09 -12.25
C PRO A 862 -12.42 -4.25 -12.82
N SER A 863 -12.17 -5.39 -13.46
CA SER A 863 -10.88 -5.67 -14.08
C SER A 863 -10.60 -4.66 -15.19
N THR A 864 -9.45 -4.01 -15.13
CA THR A 864 -9.00 -3.03 -16.12
C THR A 864 -7.80 -3.59 -16.87
N VAL A 865 -7.85 -3.47 -18.20
CA VAL A 865 -6.77 -3.83 -19.11
C VAL A 865 -6.13 -2.56 -19.63
N THR A 866 -4.82 -2.45 -19.49
CA THR A 866 -4.03 -1.40 -20.13
C THR A 866 -3.44 -1.94 -21.42
N VAL A 867 -3.86 -1.36 -22.54
CA VAL A 867 -3.43 -1.70 -23.90
C VAL A 867 -2.47 -0.62 -24.40
N ARG A 868 -1.25 -1.01 -24.75
CA ARG A 868 -0.27 -0.13 -25.40
C ARG A 868 -0.22 -0.44 -26.88
N MET A 869 -0.66 0.51 -27.70
CA MET A 869 -0.66 0.42 -29.16
C MET A 869 0.51 1.25 -29.71
N ILE A 870 1.52 0.58 -30.24
CA ILE A 870 2.79 1.20 -30.64
C ILE A 870 3.02 1.03 -32.14
N ARG A 871 3.42 2.12 -32.80
CA ARG A 871 3.93 2.13 -34.17
C ARG A 871 5.42 2.42 -34.22
N ASP A 872 6.07 1.87 -35.25
CA ASP A 872 7.50 2.03 -35.50
C ASP A 872 8.34 1.66 -34.27
N PHE A 873 7.91 0.63 -33.54
CA PHE A 873 8.60 0.16 -32.35
C PHE A 873 10.03 -0.31 -32.70
N GLY A 874 10.99 -0.04 -31.83
CA GLY A 874 12.40 -0.39 -32.07
C GLY A 874 13.13 0.58 -33.02
N THR A 875 12.49 1.68 -33.41
CA THR A 875 13.13 2.81 -34.10
C THR A 875 13.50 3.92 -33.11
N ALA A 876 14.14 4.99 -33.58
CA ALA A 876 14.51 6.13 -32.73
C ALA A 876 13.31 7.03 -32.36
N THR A 877 12.17 6.89 -33.05
CA THR A 877 10.99 7.75 -32.89
C THR A 877 9.70 6.91 -32.97
N PRO A 878 9.46 5.98 -32.03
CA PRO A 878 8.20 5.26 -31.99
C PRO A 878 7.04 6.20 -31.64
N SER A 879 5.83 5.89 -32.11
CA SER A 879 4.60 6.53 -31.65
C SER A 879 3.75 5.55 -30.85
N GLU A 880 3.17 5.98 -29.74
CA GLU A 880 2.49 5.11 -28.78
C GLU A 880 1.21 5.76 -28.28
N GLU A 881 0.15 4.97 -28.19
CA GLU A 881 -1.10 5.30 -27.50
C GLU A 881 -1.37 4.26 -26.41
N VAL A 882 -1.76 4.72 -25.22
CA VAL A 882 -2.06 3.87 -24.06
C VAL A 882 -3.52 4.03 -23.68
N ILE A 883 -4.24 2.91 -23.60
CA ILE A 883 -5.69 2.88 -23.40
C ILE A 883 -5.99 1.97 -22.22
N ASP A 884 -6.74 2.47 -21.23
CA ASP A 884 -7.32 1.62 -20.19
C ASP A 884 -8.74 1.25 -20.56
N VAL A 885 -9.06 -0.02 -20.40
CA VAL A 885 -10.35 -0.59 -20.74
C VAL A 885 -10.88 -1.30 -19.52
N GLU A 886 -11.97 -0.76 -18.96
CA GLU A 886 -12.73 -1.45 -17.94
C GLU A 886 -13.53 -2.59 -18.58
N MET A 887 -13.48 -3.76 -17.94
CA MET A 887 -14.15 -4.97 -18.38
C MET A 887 -15.32 -5.28 -17.45
N GLU A 888 -16.52 -5.22 -18.01
CA GLU A 888 -17.75 -5.47 -17.25
C GLU A 888 -17.82 -6.93 -16.78
N PRO A 889 -18.29 -7.21 -15.56
CA PRO A 889 -18.32 -8.57 -15.00
C PRO A 889 -19.16 -9.60 -15.75
N ASP A 890 -20.05 -9.13 -16.63
CA ASP A 890 -20.96 -9.92 -17.46
C ASP A 890 -20.74 -9.66 -18.98
N ALA A 891 -19.65 -8.99 -19.37
CA ALA A 891 -19.35 -8.78 -20.79
C ALA A 891 -19.06 -10.11 -21.49
N GLU A 892 -19.95 -10.51 -22.40
CA GLU A 892 -19.72 -11.64 -23.30
C GLU A 892 -19.07 -11.17 -24.61
N GLY A 893 -17.92 -11.77 -24.95
CA GLY A 893 -17.27 -11.61 -26.24
C GLY A 893 -16.20 -10.52 -26.31
N ARG A 894 -15.55 -10.44 -27.49
CA ARG A 894 -14.41 -9.56 -27.72
C ARG A 894 -14.84 -8.09 -27.79
N LYS A 895 -14.17 -7.23 -27.01
CA LYS A 895 -14.34 -5.78 -27.02
C LYS A 895 -13.29 -5.16 -27.94
N LEU A 896 -13.73 -4.42 -28.96
CA LEU A 896 -12.83 -3.65 -29.83
C LEU A 896 -12.27 -2.45 -29.05
N ILE A 897 -10.94 -2.33 -29.01
CA ILE A 897 -10.24 -1.27 -28.28
C ILE A 897 -9.80 -0.16 -29.21
N GLY A 898 -9.14 -0.53 -30.32
CA GLY A 898 -8.60 0.44 -31.25
C GLY A 898 -8.25 -0.18 -32.60
N ARG A 899 -7.84 0.69 -33.52
CA ARG A 899 -7.42 0.34 -34.87
C ARG A 899 -6.11 1.01 -35.24
N PHE A 900 -5.26 0.28 -35.95
CA PHE A 900 -4.20 0.91 -36.75
C PHE A 900 -4.69 1.07 -38.18
N GLY A 901 -4.60 2.29 -38.72
CA GLY A 901 -4.71 2.54 -40.16
C GLY A 901 -3.33 2.55 -40.80
N THR A 902 -3.13 1.70 -41.81
CA THR A 902 -1.92 1.68 -42.66
C THR A 902 -2.32 1.93 -44.12
N GLY A 903 -1.69 2.92 -44.76
CA GLY A 903 -2.05 3.39 -46.11
C GLY A 903 -2.95 4.64 -46.13
N ASP A 904 -3.01 5.33 -47.29
CA ASP A 904 -3.82 6.54 -47.54
C ASP A 904 -5.33 6.28 -47.64
#